data_AF-A0A954ESW3-F1
#
_entry.id   AF-A0A954ESW3-F1
#
_cell.length_a   1.000
_cell.length_b   1.000
_cell.length_c   1.000
_cell.angle_alpha   90.00
_cell.angle_beta   90.00
_cell.angle_gamma   90.00
#
_symmetry.space_group_name_H-M   'P 1'
#
loop_
_entity.id
_entity.type
_entity.pdbx_description
1 polymer ?
#
loop_
_entity_poly.entity_id
_entity_poly.type
_entity_poly.pdbx_seq_one_letter_code
_entity_poly.pdbx_strand_id
1 'polypeptide(L)'
;EENIIFVASAGNAGPALSTVGAPGGTSTALIGVGAYVSPAMMQAEYTVREERPGVAYTWSSRGPTYDGAAGVDIFAPGGAIAPVPNYSLQPARQMNGTSMASPNACGNIALILSGMKANKKPYNFVSVLRALQSTAVSVETTDRFVQGPGLVQTLDAYNHLMSDNSNDDELVEIEVNVEGKRGIYLRDSYESTHVADRTVFLKPAFTSKTTNERKLAYEVPLRFESTANWVDVGPLMVLPHDGRPMSVQVDPTDLDPGVHFAEILGFDLLYADRGPLVRIPVTVVRSVSAKNNSVSWTAKTNSGEVVRKFVNVPSDALSATLRIRRVGGDNVRMGFVHLVQLVPGQTFEKGENSWVVRLDGNEVVEHDFAVAPGRTLEVCWGHYWSSLGEGEFAFDLTFQRLNVSSNKLALSPGLPGQRFDVTALSHPLHVDINGSLKTHRKLLVPASAKVETMTDDRDQLPEAEQTHRLTLDYKLTRASAGSVTLSCPQLDQLLYESPLDGMFISVIDERGVERATQDMFAEEPTRLPAGANTIRVELKHTDESVLNRWKQLLIAVDQPISSVSIPVSHSNAQLAGGSSRAGTVEIQPGETVSVWIGCPKLPGGDVQPGDVLIGSLSVSDDVKGLSIPVTAIVPPQGGSTADKVGSPKSHSRDLSAADALVEFQFERLAALKYPEDKEQINELAETLKSNEHKRRLAVALLHLIDTDAHRKEHLAEVVSAADRVLKSIPRAKVQAYFGLRQQPESAEEKKLHSQR
;
A
#
# COMPACT_ATOMS: atom_id res chain seq x y z
N GLU A 1 -30.43 5.00 -5.00
CA GLU A 1 -31.70 4.32 -4.70
C GLU A 1 -32.35 4.75 -3.39
N GLU A 2 -31.57 4.89 -2.31
CA GLU A 2 -32.09 5.22 -0.96
C GLU A 2 -32.10 6.71 -0.61
N ASN A 3 -31.71 7.58 -1.55
CA ASN A 3 -31.68 9.04 -1.37
C ASN A 3 -30.87 9.50 -0.14
N ILE A 4 -29.74 8.84 0.11
CA ILE A 4 -28.77 9.21 1.16
C ILE A 4 -27.70 10.11 0.54
N ILE A 5 -27.39 11.22 1.21
CA ILE A 5 -26.29 12.11 0.82
C ILE A 5 -25.06 11.74 1.63
N PHE A 6 -24.04 11.22 0.95
CA PHE A 6 -22.74 10.92 1.56
C PHE A 6 -21.81 12.11 1.37
N VAL A 7 -21.11 12.48 2.45
CA VAL A 7 -20.13 13.57 2.46
C VAL A 7 -18.80 12.99 2.93
N ALA A 8 -17.73 13.22 2.17
CA ALA A 8 -16.43 12.62 2.43
C ALA A 8 -15.30 13.61 2.18
N SER A 9 -14.17 13.33 2.82
CA SER A 9 -12.97 14.15 2.70
C SER A 9 -12.35 13.99 1.32
N ALA A 10 -12.00 15.09 0.66
CA ALA A 10 -11.26 15.05 -0.60
C ALA A 10 -9.84 14.44 -0.44
N GLY A 11 -9.28 14.47 0.77
CA GLY A 11 -7.96 13.92 1.10
C GLY A 11 -6.98 14.97 1.63
N ASN A 12 -5.89 14.50 2.24
CA ASN A 12 -4.84 15.34 2.82
C ASN A 12 -3.47 15.11 2.16
N ALA A 13 -3.46 14.74 0.88
CA ALA A 13 -2.27 14.42 0.09
C ALA A 13 -1.87 15.56 -0.88
N GLY A 14 -2.33 16.79 -0.67
CA GLY A 14 -1.90 17.94 -1.46
C GLY A 14 -0.43 18.34 -1.21
N PRO A 15 0.08 19.42 -1.82
CA PRO A 15 -0.58 20.39 -2.70
C PRO A 15 -0.51 20.06 -4.20
N ALA A 16 0.08 18.93 -4.62
CA ALA A 16 0.10 18.55 -6.04
C ALA A 16 -1.31 18.20 -6.57
N LEU A 17 -1.53 18.24 -7.90
CA LEU A 17 -2.81 17.86 -8.51
C LEU A 17 -2.94 16.34 -8.54
N SER A 18 -4.18 15.88 -8.72
CA SER A 18 -4.49 14.44 -8.82
C SER A 18 -4.13 13.67 -7.57
N THR A 19 -4.25 14.34 -6.42
CA THR A 19 -3.98 13.82 -5.08
C THR A 19 -5.26 13.58 -4.28
N VAL A 20 -6.43 13.77 -4.90
CA VAL A 20 -7.72 13.44 -4.29
C VAL A 20 -7.84 11.93 -4.10
N GLY A 21 -8.18 11.53 -2.87
CA GLY A 21 -8.20 10.13 -2.45
C GLY A 21 -9.58 9.48 -2.58
N ALA A 22 -9.59 8.15 -2.60
CA ALA A 22 -10.82 7.39 -2.52
C ALA A 22 -11.37 7.34 -1.07
N PRO A 23 -12.71 7.28 -0.90
CA PRO A 23 -13.73 7.39 -1.94
C PRO A 23 -14.11 8.85 -2.25
N GLY A 24 -13.68 9.80 -1.39
CA GLY A 24 -14.29 11.12 -1.31
C GLY A 24 -14.09 12.02 -2.52
N GLY A 25 -12.99 11.87 -3.26
CA GLY A 25 -12.80 12.57 -4.53
C GLY A 25 -12.88 11.69 -5.78
N THR A 26 -12.95 10.36 -5.62
CA THR A 26 -12.89 9.42 -6.76
C THR A 26 -14.23 8.79 -7.13
N SER A 27 -15.31 9.12 -6.42
CA SER A 27 -16.67 8.65 -6.72
C SER A 27 -17.61 9.82 -7.01
N THR A 28 -18.61 9.63 -7.87
CA THR A 28 -19.70 10.61 -8.11
C THR A 28 -20.82 10.52 -7.08
N ALA A 29 -20.86 9.44 -6.28
CA ALA A 29 -21.92 9.19 -5.31
C ALA A 29 -21.70 9.92 -3.96
N LEU A 30 -20.58 10.63 -3.81
CA LEU A 30 -20.20 11.33 -2.59
C LEU A 30 -19.91 12.79 -2.91
N ILE A 31 -20.14 13.68 -1.93
CA ILE A 31 -19.69 15.07 -1.97
C ILE A 31 -18.28 15.13 -1.38
N GLY A 32 -17.28 15.41 -2.22
CA GLY A 32 -15.89 15.61 -1.83
C GLY A 32 -15.62 17.00 -1.28
N VAL A 33 -15.06 17.08 -0.07
CA VAL A 33 -14.88 18.36 0.65
C VAL A 33 -13.40 18.72 0.85
N GLY A 34 -13.00 19.88 0.35
CA GLY A 34 -11.67 20.48 0.60
C GLY A 34 -11.60 21.26 1.93
N ALA A 35 -10.39 21.47 2.46
CA ALA A 35 -10.19 22.06 3.80
C ALA A 35 -9.75 23.53 3.77
N TYR A 36 -10.63 24.40 4.26
CA TYR A 36 -10.40 25.84 4.43
C TYR A 36 -9.92 26.20 5.84
N VAL A 37 -9.03 27.17 5.94
CA VAL A 37 -8.67 27.81 7.21
C VAL A 37 -9.04 29.29 7.15
N SER A 38 -9.97 29.70 8.01
CA SER A 38 -10.46 31.08 8.08
C SER A 38 -9.54 31.98 8.92
N PRO A 39 -9.57 33.32 8.74
CA PRO A 39 -8.83 34.25 9.59
C PRO A 39 -9.11 34.05 11.09
N ALA A 40 -10.40 33.84 11.43
CA ALA A 40 -10.83 33.61 12.81
C ALA A 40 -10.27 32.29 13.38
N MET A 41 -10.22 31.22 12.57
CA MET A 41 -9.59 29.96 12.98
C MET A 41 -8.09 30.12 13.22
N MET A 42 -7.39 30.82 12.32
CA MET A 42 -5.96 31.09 12.48
C MET A 42 -5.67 31.75 13.83
N GLN A 43 -6.48 32.72 14.24
CA GLN A 43 -6.32 33.41 15.52
C GLN A 43 -6.72 32.53 16.71
N ALA A 44 -7.94 31.98 16.70
CA ALA A 44 -8.54 31.33 17.85
C ALA A 44 -8.02 29.90 18.10
N GLU A 45 -7.76 29.15 17.03
CA GLU A 45 -7.33 27.75 17.13
C GLU A 45 -5.80 27.62 17.02
N TYR A 46 -5.14 28.45 16.22
CA TYR A 46 -3.72 28.27 15.91
C TYR A 46 -2.80 29.37 16.46
N THR A 47 -3.35 30.37 17.14
CA THR A 47 -2.58 31.48 17.74
C THR A 47 -1.67 32.19 16.72
N VAL A 48 -2.09 32.25 15.45
CA VAL A 48 -1.35 32.94 14.40
C VAL A 48 -1.25 34.42 14.73
N ARG A 49 -0.03 34.97 14.68
CA ARG A 49 0.30 36.31 15.20
C ARG A 49 -0.24 37.47 14.36
N GLU A 50 -0.60 37.21 13.10
CA GLU A 50 -0.98 38.21 12.12
C GLU A 50 -2.33 37.82 11.49
N GLU A 51 -3.23 38.79 11.38
CA GLU A 51 -4.50 38.61 10.67
C GLU A 51 -4.22 38.48 9.17
N ARG A 52 -4.83 37.48 8.52
CA ARG A 52 -4.61 37.17 7.11
C ARG A 52 -5.89 36.69 6.46
N PRO A 53 -6.03 36.84 5.13
CA PRO A 53 -7.14 36.25 4.39
C PRO A 53 -7.20 34.74 4.62
N GLY A 54 -8.41 34.18 4.58
CA GLY A 54 -8.56 32.73 4.62
C GLY A 54 -7.95 32.07 3.39
N VAL A 55 -7.44 30.86 3.56
CA VAL A 55 -6.75 30.09 2.52
C VAL A 55 -7.09 28.61 2.67
N ALA A 56 -6.68 27.77 1.72
CA ALA A 56 -6.64 26.33 1.94
C ALA A 56 -5.53 25.93 2.92
N TYR A 57 -5.79 24.86 3.68
CA TYR A 57 -4.70 24.10 4.27
C TYR A 57 -3.78 23.58 3.16
N THR A 58 -2.47 23.82 3.28
CA THR A 58 -1.50 23.52 2.21
C THR A 58 -1.57 22.06 1.75
N TRP A 59 -1.75 21.12 2.68
CA TRP A 59 -1.83 19.68 2.41
C TRP A 59 -3.20 19.21 1.91
N SER A 60 -4.21 20.06 1.79
CA SER A 60 -5.52 19.62 1.27
C SER A 60 -5.36 19.12 -0.16
N SER A 61 -5.85 17.91 -0.43
CA SER A 61 -5.76 17.28 -1.75
C SER A 61 -6.42 18.15 -2.83
N ARG A 62 -5.92 18.02 -4.06
CA ARG A 62 -6.36 18.79 -5.22
C ARG A 62 -6.74 17.88 -6.37
N GLY A 63 -7.82 18.26 -7.04
CA GLY A 63 -8.18 17.70 -8.34
C GLY A 63 -7.20 18.12 -9.45
N PRO A 64 -7.51 17.83 -10.71
CA PRO A 64 -8.53 16.86 -11.11
C PRO A 64 -8.11 15.44 -10.70
N THR A 65 -9.05 14.51 -10.61
CA THR A 65 -8.75 13.08 -10.47
C THR A 65 -8.03 12.54 -11.72
N TYR A 66 -7.49 11.33 -11.64
CA TYR A 66 -6.82 10.68 -12.78
C TYR A 66 -7.74 10.47 -14.01
N ASP A 67 -9.05 10.35 -13.77
CA ASP A 67 -10.10 10.25 -14.80
C ASP A 67 -10.75 11.61 -15.11
N GLY A 68 -10.08 12.71 -14.76
CA GLY A 68 -10.42 14.07 -15.17
C GLY A 68 -11.58 14.72 -14.44
N ALA A 69 -12.22 14.05 -13.47
CA ALA A 69 -13.22 14.67 -12.61
C ALA A 69 -12.60 15.80 -11.77
N ALA A 70 -13.41 16.73 -11.29
CA ALA A 70 -12.94 17.81 -10.41
C ALA A 70 -12.41 17.25 -9.07
N GLY A 71 -13.03 16.20 -8.53
CA GLY A 71 -12.64 15.52 -7.30
C GLY A 71 -12.88 16.28 -5.99
N VAL A 72 -13.03 17.61 -6.05
CA VAL A 72 -13.50 18.45 -4.95
C VAL A 72 -14.78 19.15 -5.39
N ASP A 73 -15.88 18.87 -4.69
CA ASP A 73 -17.20 19.38 -5.01
C ASP A 73 -17.52 20.70 -4.31
N ILE A 74 -17.03 20.87 -3.08
CA ILE A 74 -17.24 22.06 -2.25
C ILE A 74 -16.06 22.26 -1.28
N PHE A 75 -16.01 23.46 -0.69
CA PHE A 75 -15.02 23.84 0.31
C PHE A 75 -15.68 24.16 1.65
N ALA A 76 -15.07 23.72 2.75
CA ALA A 76 -15.60 23.98 4.09
C ALA A 76 -14.46 24.17 5.12
N PRO A 77 -14.74 24.84 6.26
CA PRO A 77 -13.75 25.02 7.32
C PRO A 77 -13.22 23.69 7.86
N GLY A 78 -11.90 23.50 7.83
CA GLY A 78 -11.21 22.25 8.13
C GLY A 78 -10.49 22.21 9.48
N GLY A 79 -10.60 23.26 10.30
CA GLY A 79 -10.15 23.28 11.70
C GLY A 79 -11.32 23.15 12.66
N ALA A 80 -11.14 22.41 13.75
CA ALA A 80 -12.13 22.32 14.82
C ALA A 80 -11.51 21.97 16.17
N ILE A 81 -12.09 22.51 17.25
CA ILE A 81 -11.93 21.98 18.61
C ILE A 81 -13.09 21.01 18.86
N ALA A 82 -12.83 19.72 18.70
CA ALA A 82 -13.86 18.67 18.70
C ALA A 82 -13.81 17.82 19.97
N PRO A 83 -14.97 17.33 20.47
CA PRO A 83 -15.00 16.38 21.58
C PRO A 83 -14.28 15.08 21.22
N VAL A 84 -13.58 14.49 22.18
CA VAL A 84 -12.87 13.22 22.00
C VAL A 84 -13.34 12.18 23.03
N PRO A 85 -13.16 10.88 22.79
CA PRO A 85 -13.57 9.85 23.75
C PRO A 85 -12.89 10.02 25.11
N ASN A 86 -13.62 9.71 26.18
CA ASN A 86 -13.16 9.87 27.58
C ASN A 86 -11.84 9.17 27.90
N TYR A 87 -11.51 8.06 27.22
CA TYR A 87 -10.23 7.37 27.41
C TYR A 87 -9.02 8.22 26.99
N SER A 88 -9.24 9.29 26.22
CA SER A 88 -8.20 10.28 25.86
C SER A 88 -7.87 11.25 27.01
N LEU A 89 -8.58 11.17 28.15
CA LEU A 89 -8.38 11.99 29.36
C LEU A 89 -8.43 13.52 29.13
N GLN A 90 -9.16 13.96 28.11
CA GLN A 90 -9.40 15.38 27.81
C GLN A 90 -10.80 15.56 27.21
N PRO A 91 -11.50 16.69 27.46
CA PRO A 91 -12.87 16.89 26.97
C PRO A 91 -12.95 17.19 25.47
N ALA A 92 -11.90 17.78 24.90
CA ALA A 92 -11.84 18.13 23.49
C ALA A 92 -10.38 18.17 23.01
N ARG A 93 -10.20 18.12 21.69
CA ARG A 93 -8.91 18.26 21.03
C ARG A 93 -9.06 19.12 19.80
N GLN A 94 -8.07 19.97 19.55
CA GLN A 94 -7.93 20.64 18.27
C GLN A 94 -7.45 19.66 17.21
N MET A 95 -8.19 19.56 16.11
CA MET A 95 -7.84 18.74 14.95
C MET A 95 -8.02 19.56 13.67
N ASN A 96 -7.30 19.18 12.62
CA ASN A 96 -7.51 19.69 11.27
C ASN A 96 -7.41 18.58 10.23
N GLY A 97 -8.05 18.84 9.11
CA GLY A 97 -8.13 17.88 8.02
C GLY A 97 -9.29 18.22 7.09
N THR A 98 -9.25 17.70 5.86
CA THR A 98 -10.48 17.47 5.10
C THR A 98 -11.45 16.56 5.87
N SER A 99 -10.93 15.73 6.78
CA SER A 99 -11.66 14.95 7.79
C SER A 99 -12.47 15.80 8.79
N MET A 100 -12.11 17.07 9.01
CA MET A 100 -12.89 18.03 9.81
C MET A 100 -13.76 18.94 8.93
N ALA A 101 -13.34 19.21 7.70
CA ALA A 101 -14.16 19.94 6.72
C ALA A 101 -15.43 19.17 6.34
N SER A 102 -15.32 17.84 6.18
CA SER A 102 -16.43 16.96 5.82
C SER A 102 -17.57 16.97 6.83
N PRO A 103 -17.36 16.76 8.15
CA PRO A 103 -18.44 16.86 9.13
C PRO A 103 -18.98 18.29 9.25
N ASN A 104 -18.18 19.33 9.03
CA ASN A 104 -18.68 20.71 8.96
C ASN A 104 -19.67 20.88 7.79
N ALA A 105 -19.29 20.47 6.58
CA ALA A 105 -20.17 20.48 5.41
C ALA A 105 -21.43 19.63 5.62
N CYS A 106 -21.28 18.43 6.22
CA CYS A 106 -22.39 17.55 6.55
C CYS A 106 -23.41 18.21 7.50
N GLY A 107 -22.94 18.95 8.51
CA GLY A 107 -23.80 19.73 9.40
C GLY A 107 -24.58 20.83 8.67
N ASN A 108 -23.92 21.55 7.75
CA ASN A 108 -24.59 22.54 6.90
C ASN A 108 -25.67 21.92 6.00
N ILE A 109 -25.36 20.78 5.37
CA ILE A 109 -26.32 20.02 4.56
C ILE A 109 -27.49 19.56 5.43
N ALA A 110 -27.25 19.06 6.64
CA ALA A 110 -28.31 18.63 7.55
C ALA A 110 -29.30 19.77 7.88
N LEU A 111 -28.83 21.02 8.03
CA LEU A 111 -29.68 22.19 8.21
C LEU A 111 -30.56 22.46 6.97
N ILE A 112 -29.98 22.40 5.78
CA ILE A 112 -30.71 22.53 4.51
C ILE A 112 -31.81 21.45 4.44
N LEU A 113 -31.45 20.19 4.65
CA LEU A 113 -32.39 19.06 4.60
C LEU A 113 -33.50 19.20 5.65
N SER A 114 -33.18 19.71 6.85
CA SER A 114 -34.17 19.99 7.90
C SER A 114 -35.21 21.00 7.40
N GLY A 115 -34.76 22.11 6.81
CA GLY A 115 -35.65 23.12 6.22
C GLY A 115 -36.49 22.55 5.08
N MET A 116 -35.89 21.77 4.18
CA MET A 116 -36.58 21.15 3.04
C MET A 116 -37.69 20.19 3.52
N LYS A 117 -37.39 19.35 4.52
CA LYS A 117 -38.38 18.45 5.14
C LYS A 117 -39.51 19.23 5.84
N ALA A 118 -39.17 20.27 6.59
CA ALA A 118 -40.16 21.09 7.30
C ALA A 118 -41.14 21.77 6.33
N ASN A 119 -40.66 22.21 5.16
CA ASN A 119 -41.46 22.84 4.12
C ASN A 119 -42.04 21.84 3.10
N LYS A 120 -41.80 20.53 3.30
CA LYS A 120 -42.23 19.46 2.40
C LYS A 120 -41.79 19.65 0.94
N LYS A 121 -40.64 20.31 0.71
CA LYS A 121 -40.07 20.41 -0.64
C LYS A 121 -39.32 19.11 -0.98
N PRO A 122 -39.58 18.47 -2.13
CA PRO A 122 -38.79 17.32 -2.58
C PRO A 122 -37.34 17.73 -2.83
N TYR A 123 -36.43 16.80 -2.53
CA TYR A 123 -35.01 16.96 -2.77
C TYR A 123 -34.35 15.59 -2.94
N ASN A 124 -33.16 15.62 -3.53
CA ASN A 124 -32.24 14.49 -3.55
C ASN A 124 -30.77 14.95 -3.58
N PHE A 125 -29.86 13.99 -3.66
CA PHE A 125 -28.43 14.24 -3.78
C PHE A 125 -28.08 15.28 -4.85
N VAL A 126 -28.51 15.09 -6.11
CA VAL A 126 -28.10 15.98 -7.21
C VAL A 126 -28.64 17.40 -7.09
N SER A 127 -29.88 17.57 -6.63
CA SER A 127 -30.46 18.90 -6.40
C SER A 127 -29.73 19.66 -5.29
N VAL A 128 -29.38 18.98 -4.19
CA VAL A 128 -28.66 19.59 -3.07
C VAL A 128 -27.22 19.93 -3.48
N LEU A 129 -26.52 19.01 -4.16
CA LEU A 129 -25.18 19.27 -4.68
C LEU A 129 -25.18 20.46 -5.65
N ARG A 130 -26.12 20.51 -6.61
CA ARG A 130 -26.26 21.62 -7.54
C ARG A 130 -26.47 22.95 -6.83
N ALA A 131 -27.33 22.98 -5.81
CA ALA A 131 -27.57 24.19 -5.02
C ALA A 131 -26.30 24.64 -4.31
N LEU A 132 -25.60 23.73 -3.63
CA LEU A 132 -24.33 24.03 -2.96
C LEU A 132 -23.29 24.59 -3.93
N GLN A 133 -23.12 23.98 -5.10
CA GLN A 133 -22.15 24.41 -6.10
C GLN A 133 -22.52 25.72 -6.78
N SER A 134 -23.81 25.99 -6.97
CA SER A 134 -24.29 27.21 -7.62
C SER A 134 -24.23 28.44 -6.72
N THR A 135 -24.29 28.26 -5.40
CA THR A 135 -24.22 29.35 -4.41
C THR A 135 -22.88 29.43 -3.69
N ALA A 136 -21.93 28.55 -4.00
CA ALA A 136 -20.61 28.57 -3.39
C ALA A 136 -19.86 29.87 -3.68
N VAL A 137 -19.09 30.35 -2.70
CA VAL A 137 -18.26 31.56 -2.83
C VAL A 137 -16.80 31.18 -3.00
N SER A 138 -16.23 31.52 -4.16
CA SER A 138 -14.82 31.28 -4.45
C SER A 138 -13.91 32.10 -3.53
N VAL A 139 -12.86 31.45 -3.03
CA VAL A 139 -11.78 32.05 -2.24
C VAL A 139 -10.64 32.40 -3.18
N GLU A 140 -10.48 33.68 -3.49
CA GLU A 140 -9.51 34.17 -4.51
C GLU A 140 -8.05 33.83 -4.20
N THR A 141 -7.69 33.70 -2.93
CA THR A 141 -6.32 33.39 -2.47
C THR A 141 -5.94 31.92 -2.66
N THR A 142 -6.84 31.11 -3.19
CA THR A 142 -6.74 29.66 -3.24
C THR A 142 -7.03 29.18 -4.66
N ASP A 143 -6.30 28.17 -5.13
CA ASP A 143 -6.53 27.62 -6.46
C ASP A 143 -7.87 26.86 -6.55
N ARG A 144 -8.46 26.77 -7.75
CA ARG A 144 -9.76 26.09 -7.94
C ARG A 144 -9.71 24.60 -7.58
N PHE A 145 -8.57 23.94 -7.75
CA PHE A 145 -8.48 22.48 -7.63
C PHE A 145 -8.62 21.96 -6.19
N VAL A 146 -8.41 22.81 -5.19
CA VAL A 146 -8.60 22.47 -3.76
C VAL A 146 -9.95 22.89 -3.19
N GLN A 147 -10.63 23.85 -3.82
CA GLN A 147 -11.89 24.42 -3.31
C GLN A 147 -13.12 24.06 -4.17
N GLY A 148 -12.90 23.51 -5.36
CA GLY A 148 -13.98 23.30 -6.32
C GLY A 148 -14.65 24.64 -6.69
N PRO A 149 -15.99 24.71 -6.70
CA PRO A 149 -16.74 25.96 -6.87
C PRO A 149 -16.58 26.98 -5.73
N GLY A 150 -16.14 26.57 -4.54
CA GLY A 150 -15.86 27.47 -3.42
C GLY A 150 -16.50 27.07 -2.08
N LEU A 151 -16.51 28.01 -1.13
CA LEU A 151 -17.02 27.85 0.23
C LEU A 151 -18.54 27.70 0.28
N VAL A 152 -18.99 26.69 1.04
CA VAL A 152 -20.42 26.44 1.29
C VAL A 152 -21.14 27.67 1.85
N GLN A 153 -22.25 28.04 1.20
CA GLN A 153 -23.17 29.09 1.65
C GLN A 153 -24.53 28.46 1.99
N THR A 154 -24.72 28.08 3.25
CA THR A 154 -25.85 27.24 3.68
C THR A 154 -27.22 27.87 3.46
N LEU A 155 -27.37 29.16 3.80
CA LEU A 155 -28.63 29.88 3.63
C LEU A 155 -28.96 30.10 2.16
N ASP A 156 -27.97 30.48 1.35
CA ASP A 156 -28.16 30.72 -0.08
C ASP A 156 -28.51 29.43 -0.81
N ALA A 157 -27.84 28.31 -0.49
CA ALA A 157 -28.17 27.00 -1.05
C ALA A 157 -29.60 26.56 -0.68
N TYR A 158 -30.03 26.81 0.55
CA TYR A 158 -31.42 26.58 0.97
C TYR A 158 -32.41 27.45 0.20
N ASN A 159 -32.14 28.75 0.06
CA ASN A 159 -33.01 29.67 -0.69
C ASN A 159 -33.07 29.31 -2.18
N HIS A 160 -31.94 28.88 -2.76
CA HIS A 160 -31.86 28.38 -4.13
C HIS A 160 -32.78 27.18 -4.33
N LEU A 161 -32.70 26.20 -3.41
CA LEU A 161 -33.59 25.04 -3.41
C LEU A 161 -35.05 25.44 -3.23
N MET A 162 -35.38 26.44 -2.41
CA MET A 162 -36.76 26.85 -2.15
C MET A 162 -37.39 27.67 -3.28
N SER A 163 -36.64 28.09 -4.29
CA SER A 163 -37.17 28.87 -5.41
C SER A 163 -38.24 28.09 -6.22
N ASP A 164 -39.24 28.80 -6.74
CA ASP A 164 -40.41 28.22 -7.45
C ASP A 164 -40.09 27.59 -8.82
N ASN A 165 -38.81 27.51 -9.17
CA ASN A 165 -38.34 26.85 -10.37
C ASN A 165 -38.15 25.35 -10.09
N SER A 166 -39.11 24.58 -9.57
CA SER A 166 -38.91 23.12 -9.39
C SER A 166 -39.69 22.30 -10.42
N ASN A 167 -39.00 21.34 -11.08
CA ASN A 167 -39.59 20.33 -11.95
C ASN A 167 -38.88 19.01 -11.60
N ASP A 168 -39.61 17.91 -11.57
CA ASP A 168 -39.09 16.58 -11.27
C ASP A 168 -37.92 16.15 -12.16
N ASP A 169 -37.77 16.74 -13.37
CA ASP A 169 -36.61 16.47 -14.25
C ASP A 169 -35.29 16.92 -13.60
N GLU A 170 -35.31 17.96 -12.75
CA GLU A 170 -34.13 18.48 -12.09
C GLU A 170 -33.52 17.49 -11.07
N LEU A 171 -34.35 16.54 -10.62
CA LEU A 171 -34.00 15.48 -9.68
C LEU A 171 -33.39 14.27 -10.38
N VAL A 172 -33.37 14.23 -11.71
CA VAL A 172 -32.72 13.13 -12.43
C VAL A 172 -31.22 13.43 -12.53
N GLU A 173 -30.39 12.52 -12.02
CA GLU A 173 -28.94 12.61 -12.20
C GLU A 173 -28.61 12.42 -13.68
N ILE A 174 -27.67 13.19 -14.20
CA ILE A 174 -27.16 13.01 -15.55
C ILE A 174 -25.71 12.52 -15.43
N GLU A 175 -25.52 11.24 -15.68
CA GLU A 175 -24.19 10.62 -15.75
C GLU A 175 -23.42 11.18 -16.93
N VAL A 176 -22.18 11.59 -16.67
CA VAL A 176 -21.22 12.06 -17.67
C VAL A 176 -20.20 10.94 -17.89
N ASN A 177 -20.08 10.47 -19.12
CA ASN A 177 -19.04 9.53 -19.53
C ASN A 177 -18.20 10.12 -20.66
N VAL A 178 -16.91 10.33 -20.40
CA VAL A 178 -15.92 10.79 -21.37
C VAL A 178 -15.02 9.59 -21.68
N GLU A 179 -15.43 8.74 -22.63
CA GLU A 179 -14.63 7.57 -23.05
C GLU A 179 -14.23 6.66 -21.86
N GLY A 180 -15.16 6.40 -20.94
CA GLY A 180 -14.91 5.62 -19.72
C GLY A 180 -14.40 6.44 -18.52
N LYS A 181 -14.27 7.76 -18.66
CA LYS A 181 -13.82 8.70 -17.62
C LYS A 181 -14.92 9.69 -17.22
N ARG A 182 -14.67 10.52 -16.20
CA ARG A 182 -15.63 11.50 -15.67
C ARG A 182 -15.34 12.95 -16.09
N GLY A 183 -14.20 13.21 -16.71
CA GLY A 183 -13.86 14.52 -17.28
C GLY A 183 -12.76 14.43 -18.34
N ILE A 184 -12.46 15.55 -18.97
CA ILE A 184 -11.39 15.65 -19.97
C ILE A 184 -10.12 16.11 -19.27
N TYR A 185 -9.08 15.27 -19.28
CA TYR A 185 -7.79 15.62 -18.71
C TYR A 185 -6.65 15.34 -19.69
N LEU A 186 -6.05 16.41 -20.22
CA LEU A 186 -4.87 16.34 -21.08
C LEU A 186 -3.66 16.73 -20.24
N ARG A 187 -2.88 15.76 -19.77
CA ARG A 187 -1.79 16.01 -18.81
C ARG A 187 -0.41 15.92 -19.46
N ASP A 188 -0.20 14.93 -20.31
CA ASP A 188 1.10 14.68 -20.91
C ASP A 188 1.36 15.56 -22.13
N SER A 189 2.63 15.88 -22.38
CA SER A 189 3.04 16.81 -23.44
C SER A 189 2.50 16.44 -24.82
N TYR A 190 2.38 15.15 -25.15
CA TYR A 190 1.83 14.71 -26.44
C TYR A 190 0.31 14.97 -26.55
N GLU A 191 -0.41 15.04 -25.43
CA GLU A 191 -1.85 15.33 -25.38
C GLU A 191 -2.12 16.84 -25.49
N SER A 192 -1.19 17.67 -25.00
CA SER A 192 -1.37 19.13 -24.90
C SER A 192 -0.74 19.92 -26.05
N THR A 193 -0.22 19.24 -27.08
CA THR A 193 0.49 19.86 -28.22
C THR A 193 -0.30 19.87 -29.53
N HIS A 194 -1.49 19.28 -29.53
CA HIS A 194 -2.38 19.20 -30.68
C HIS A 194 -3.83 19.34 -30.21
N VAL A 195 -4.72 19.69 -31.14
CA VAL A 195 -6.16 19.69 -30.91
C VAL A 195 -6.63 18.27 -30.62
N ALA A 196 -7.50 18.12 -29.61
CA ALA A 196 -8.05 16.85 -29.19
C ALA A 196 -9.58 16.84 -29.31
N ASP A 197 -10.12 15.95 -30.13
CA ASP A 197 -11.55 15.65 -30.17
C ASP A 197 -11.88 14.55 -29.15
N ARG A 198 -12.96 14.75 -28.39
CA ARG A 198 -13.46 13.84 -27.35
C ARG A 198 -14.95 13.59 -27.53
N THR A 199 -15.38 12.36 -27.32
CA THR A 199 -16.80 12.02 -27.25
C THR A 199 -17.26 12.00 -25.79
N VAL A 200 -18.27 12.80 -25.47
CA VAL A 200 -18.94 12.77 -24.17
C VAL A 200 -20.32 12.16 -24.34
N PHE A 201 -20.65 11.14 -23.56
CA PHE A 201 -21.98 10.54 -23.50
C PHE A 201 -22.67 11.00 -22.21
N LEU A 202 -23.84 11.63 -22.37
CA LEU A 202 -24.69 12.03 -21.25
C LEU A 202 -25.85 11.05 -21.12
N LYS A 203 -26.09 10.55 -19.91
CA LYS A 203 -27.16 9.57 -19.65
C LYS A 203 -27.95 9.91 -18.39
N PRO A 204 -29.28 10.10 -18.48
CA PRO A 204 -30.11 10.21 -17.30
C PRO A 204 -30.12 8.91 -16.48
N ALA A 205 -29.82 8.99 -15.19
CA ALA A 205 -29.80 7.87 -14.27
C ALA A 205 -31.10 7.80 -13.46
N PHE A 206 -31.95 6.85 -13.83
CA PHE A 206 -33.21 6.60 -13.14
C PHE A 206 -33.09 5.46 -12.14
N THR A 207 -33.76 5.61 -11.01
CA THR A 207 -33.83 4.55 -9.99
C THR A 207 -34.68 3.37 -10.48
N SER A 208 -34.48 2.20 -9.86
CA SER A 208 -35.33 1.02 -10.03
C SER A 208 -36.81 1.29 -9.73
N LYS A 209 -37.11 2.31 -8.92
CA LYS A 209 -38.46 2.74 -8.52
C LYS A 209 -39.16 3.64 -9.57
N THR A 210 -38.44 4.13 -10.60
CA THR A 210 -39.00 5.04 -11.61
C THR A 210 -39.81 4.28 -12.67
N THR A 211 -41.05 4.71 -12.94
CA THR A 211 -41.94 4.08 -13.92
C THR A 211 -41.48 4.28 -15.37
N ASN A 212 -41.90 3.37 -16.26
CA ASN A 212 -41.57 3.46 -17.69
C ASN A 212 -42.23 4.69 -18.35
N GLU A 213 -43.41 5.11 -17.89
CA GLU A 213 -44.08 6.31 -18.38
C GLU A 213 -43.26 7.56 -18.06
N ARG A 214 -42.66 7.63 -16.86
CA ARG A 214 -41.81 8.76 -16.47
C ARG A 214 -40.51 8.79 -17.28
N LYS A 215 -39.92 7.61 -17.53
CA LYS A 215 -38.75 7.47 -18.39
C LYS A 215 -39.05 7.91 -19.82
N LEU A 216 -40.18 7.48 -20.38
CA LEU A 216 -40.62 7.86 -21.74
C LEU A 216 -40.90 9.36 -21.86
N ALA A 217 -41.41 9.98 -20.80
CA ALA A 217 -41.69 11.42 -20.76
C ALA A 217 -40.45 12.30 -20.53
N TYR A 218 -39.27 11.72 -20.25
CA TYR A 218 -38.06 12.49 -19.97
C TYR A 218 -37.41 12.96 -21.27
N GLU A 219 -37.47 14.27 -21.49
CA GLU A 219 -36.88 14.94 -22.64
C GLU A 219 -36.44 16.35 -22.21
N VAL A 220 -35.17 16.50 -21.87
CA VAL A 220 -34.64 17.78 -21.34
C VAL A 220 -33.84 18.50 -22.43
N PRO A 221 -34.27 19.71 -22.86
CA PRO A 221 -33.47 20.54 -23.76
C PRO A 221 -32.33 21.20 -22.97
N LEU A 222 -31.10 20.85 -23.30
CA LEU A 222 -29.88 21.38 -22.72
C LEU A 222 -29.23 22.40 -23.65
N ARG A 223 -28.85 23.55 -23.08
CA ARG A 223 -27.95 24.53 -23.69
C ARG A 223 -26.57 24.37 -23.08
N PHE A 224 -25.55 24.20 -23.92
CA PHE A 224 -24.17 24.10 -23.47
C PHE A 224 -23.41 25.40 -23.70
N GLU A 225 -22.54 25.71 -22.75
CA GLU A 225 -21.53 26.75 -22.88
C GLU A 225 -20.22 26.26 -22.27
N SER A 226 -19.11 26.72 -22.83
CA SER A 226 -17.77 26.53 -22.26
C SER A 226 -17.36 27.78 -21.50
N THR A 227 -16.70 27.59 -20.35
CA THR A 227 -16.10 28.71 -19.60
C THR A 227 -14.79 29.22 -20.21
N ALA A 228 -14.29 28.59 -21.27
CA ALA A 228 -13.07 28.99 -21.97
C ALA A 228 -13.18 28.84 -23.49
N ASN A 229 -12.51 29.73 -24.22
CA ASN A 229 -12.51 29.77 -25.68
C ASN A 229 -11.72 28.63 -26.37
N TRP A 230 -10.84 27.96 -25.63
CA TRP A 230 -10.05 26.81 -26.11
C TRP A 230 -10.78 25.46 -25.95
N VAL A 231 -12.05 25.49 -25.54
CA VAL A 231 -12.94 24.32 -25.53
C VAL A 231 -14.17 24.64 -26.35
N ASP A 232 -14.33 23.93 -27.48
CA ASP A 232 -15.48 24.06 -28.37
C ASP A 232 -16.48 22.93 -28.13
N VAL A 233 -17.77 23.28 -28.15
CA VAL A 233 -18.87 22.38 -27.82
C VAL A 233 -20.14 22.79 -28.56
N GLY A 234 -20.90 21.79 -29.01
CA GLY A 234 -22.20 22.03 -29.63
C GLY A 234 -23.17 22.74 -28.67
N PRO A 235 -23.89 23.80 -29.11
CA PRO A 235 -24.60 24.70 -28.21
C PRO A 235 -25.92 24.14 -27.64
N LEU A 236 -26.51 23.13 -28.27
CA LEU A 236 -27.83 22.62 -27.94
C LEU A 236 -27.93 21.11 -28.11
N MET A 237 -28.64 20.47 -27.19
CA MET A 237 -29.00 19.06 -27.28
C MET A 237 -30.34 18.83 -26.61
N VAL A 238 -31.15 17.93 -27.16
CA VAL A 238 -32.28 17.35 -26.41
C VAL A 238 -31.82 16.00 -25.88
N LEU A 239 -31.91 15.83 -24.56
CA LEU A 239 -31.46 14.63 -23.83
C LEU A 239 -32.66 13.73 -23.49
N PRO A 240 -32.83 12.59 -24.19
CA PRO A 240 -33.84 11.59 -23.86
C PRO A 240 -33.33 10.62 -22.78
N HIS A 241 -34.21 9.74 -22.30
CA HIS A 241 -33.89 8.65 -21.36
C HIS A 241 -32.65 7.81 -21.75
N ASP A 242 -32.52 7.41 -23.00
CA ASP A 242 -31.45 6.50 -23.45
C ASP A 242 -30.06 7.17 -23.47
N GLY A 243 -30.01 8.49 -23.23
CA GLY A 243 -28.80 9.29 -23.30
C GLY A 243 -28.42 9.66 -24.74
N ARG A 244 -27.38 10.49 -24.86
CA ARG A 244 -26.92 10.99 -26.16
C ARG A 244 -25.44 11.37 -26.13
N PRO A 245 -24.67 11.04 -27.18
CA PRO A 245 -23.30 11.52 -27.33
C PRO A 245 -23.26 12.95 -27.86
N MET A 246 -22.21 13.67 -27.49
CA MET A 246 -21.82 14.97 -28.02
C MET A 246 -20.30 15.01 -28.25
N SER A 247 -19.88 15.74 -29.28
CA SER A 247 -18.46 15.96 -29.57
C SER A 247 -17.98 17.21 -28.85
N VAL A 248 -16.79 17.15 -28.28
CA VAL A 248 -16.09 18.26 -27.65
C VAL A 248 -14.70 18.35 -28.26
N GLN A 249 -14.30 19.55 -28.66
CA GLN A 249 -12.94 19.81 -29.14
C GLN A 249 -12.19 20.66 -28.11
N VAL A 250 -10.98 20.23 -27.77
CA VAL A 250 -10.08 20.96 -26.86
C VAL A 250 -8.83 21.36 -27.63
N ASP A 251 -8.57 22.66 -27.72
CA ASP A 251 -7.41 23.22 -28.41
C ASP A 251 -6.39 23.80 -27.41
N PRO A 252 -5.39 23.01 -26.99
CA PRO A 252 -4.39 23.47 -26.05
C PRO A 252 -3.24 24.24 -26.71
N THR A 253 -3.18 24.40 -28.05
CA THR A 253 -1.93 24.75 -28.75
C THR A 253 -1.38 26.12 -28.37
N ASP A 254 -2.27 27.08 -28.13
CA ASP A 254 -1.95 28.48 -27.81
C ASP A 254 -1.85 28.76 -26.31
N LEU A 255 -2.02 27.74 -25.46
CA LEU A 255 -1.95 27.90 -24.01
C LEU A 255 -0.50 28.01 -23.51
N ASP A 256 -0.26 28.96 -22.60
CA ASP A 256 1.04 29.09 -21.93
C ASP A 256 1.39 27.86 -21.07
N PRO A 257 2.67 27.60 -20.79
CA PRO A 257 3.06 26.55 -19.84
C PRO A 257 2.44 26.76 -18.45
N GLY A 258 1.76 25.73 -17.93
CA GLY A 258 0.98 25.83 -16.70
C GLY A 258 -0.17 24.83 -16.67
N VAL A 259 -1.10 25.02 -15.73
CA VAL A 259 -2.38 24.30 -15.70
C VAL A 259 -3.50 25.25 -16.08
N HIS A 260 -4.40 24.78 -16.93
CA HIS A 260 -5.57 25.51 -17.42
C HIS A 260 -6.81 24.68 -17.12
N PHE A 261 -7.88 25.37 -16.74
CA PHE A 261 -9.13 24.73 -16.37
C PHE A 261 -10.29 25.41 -17.07
N ALA A 262 -11.22 24.61 -17.56
CA ALA A 262 -12.50 25.03 -18.09
C ALA A 262 -13.59 24.06 -17.65
N GLU A 263 -14.84 24.48 -17.77
CA GLU A 263 -16.01 23.63 -17.63
C GLU A 263 -16.88 23.75 -18.86
N ILE A 264 -17.49 22.63 -19.24
CA ILE A 264 -18.66 22.65 -20.11
C ILE A 264 -19.87 22.56 -19.20
N LEU A 265 -20.71 23.59 -19.25
CA LEU A 265 -21.88 23.76 -18.42
C LEU A 265 -23.13 23.50 -19.28
N GLY A 266 -23.96 22.54 -18.87
CA GLY A 266 -25.23 22.23 -19.51
C GLY A 266 -26.39 22.75 -18.67
N PHE A 267 -27.12 23.72 -19.19
CA PHE A 267 -28.28 24.33 -18.54
C PHE A 267 -29.58 23.82 -19.15
N ASP A 268 -30.60 23.62 -18.32
CA ASP A 268 -31.97 23.45 -18.81
C ASP A 268 -32.41 24.73 -19.53
N LEU A 269 -32.77 24.61 -20.81
CA LEU A 269 -33.17 25.75 -21.63
C LEU A 269 -34.44 26.43 -21.08
N LEU A 270 -35.33 25.67 -20.43
CA LEU A 270 -36.59 26.18 -19.89
C LEU A 270 -36.44 26.74 -18.47
N TYR A 271 -35.39 26.34 -17.75
CA TYR A 271 -35.18 26.67 -16.33
C TYR A 271 -33.72 26.99 -16.01
N ALA A 272 -33.11 27.90 -16.77
CA ALA A 272 -31.68 28.23 -16.68
C ALA A 272 -31.25 28.77 -15.30
N ASP A 273 -32.16 29.46 -14.59
CA ASP A 273 -31.88 30.05 -13.27
C ASP A 273 -31.58 29.02 -12.17
N ARG A 274 -31.81 27.72 -12.42
CA ARG A 274 -31.47 26.63 -11.50
C ARG A 274 -29.97 26.36 -11.38
N GLY A 275 -29.16 26.94 -12.25
CA GLY A 275 -27.77 26.56 -12.46
C GLY A 275 -27.62 25.35 -13.38
N PRO A 276 -26.38 24.93 -13.66
CA PRO A 276 -26.10 23.86 -14.60
C PRO A 276 -26.59 22.50 -14.08
N LEU A 277 -27.29 21.76 -14.93
CA LEU A 277 -27.65 20.35 -14.69
C LEU A 277 -26.46 19.42 -14.92
N VAL A 278 -25.55 19.81 -15.83
CA VAL A 278 -24.37 19.04 -16.22
C VAL A 278 -23.13 19.93 -16.08
N ARG A 279 -22.08 19.39 -15.47
CA ARG A 279 -20.76 20.03 -15.36
C ARG A 279 -19.70 19.03 -15.83
N ILE A 280 -19.01 19.33 -16.92
CA ILE A 280 -17.92 18.49 -17.43
C ILE A 280 -16.60 19.25 -17.22
N PRO A 281 -15.75 18.84 -16.28
CA PRO A 281 -14.45 19.47 -16.07
C PRO A 281 -13.51 19.16 -17.23
N VAL A 282 -12.80 20.19 -17.69
CA VAL A 282 -11.75 20.10 -18.71
C VAL A 282 -10.47 20.70 -18.12
N THR A 283 -9.47 19.87 -17.88
CA THR A 283 -8.16 20.30 -17.38
C THR A 283 -7.09 20.03 -18.44
N VAL A 284 -6.24 21.02 -18.70
CA VAL A 284 -5.10 20.91 -19.60
C VAL A 284 -3.84 21.31 -18.85
N VAL A 285 -2.80 20.48 -18.93
CA VAL A 285 -1.46 20.81 -18.44
C VAL A 285 -0.54 21.02 -19.62
N ARG A 286 0.17 22.14 -19.62
CA ARG A 286 1.19 22.51 -20.60
C ARG A 286 2.54 22.50 -19.91
N SER A 287 3.38 21.53 -20.24
CA SER A 287 4.71 21.36 -19.65
C SER A 287 5.77 22.17 -20.39
N VAL A 288 6.84 22.56 -19.68
CA VAL A 288 8.09 23.01 -20.32
C VAL A 288 9.01 21.82 -20.60
N SER A 289 9.84 21.93 -21.64
CA SER A 289 10.91 20.95 -21.89
C SER A 289 12.21 21.39 -21.21
N ALA A 290 12.98 20.42 -20.71
CA ALA A 290 14.31 20.66 -20.17
C ALA A 290 15.28 21.14 -21.27
N LYS A 291 16.17 22.07 -20.92
CA LYS A 291 17.29 22.49 -21.77
C LYS A 291 18.58 22.01 -21.12
N ASN A 292 19.46 21.32 -21.86
CA ASN A 292 20.68 20.73 -21.32
C ASN A 292 20.43 19.88 -20.05
N ASN A 293 19.35 19.08 -20.07
CA ASN A 293 18.89 18.23 -18.95
C ASN A 293 18.57 18.99 -17.65
N SER A 294 18.33 20.30 -17.70
CA SER A 294 17.89 21.05 -16.53
C SER A 294 16.78 22.06 -16.81
N VAL A 295 16.08 22.43 -15.74
CA VAL A 295 15.09 23.49 -15.70
C VAL A 295 15.30 24.29 -14.40
N SER A 296 15.53 25.60 -14.53
CA SER A 296 15.69 26.50 -13.39
C SER A 296 14.64 27.60 -13.43
N TRP A 297 14.11 27.97 -12.26
CA TRP A 297 13.16 29.07 -12.12
C TRP A 297 13.19 29.65 -10.71
N THR A 298 12.60 30.83 -10.54
CA THR A 298 12.32 31.43 -9.24
C THR A 298 10.81 31.57 -9.04
N ALA A 299 10.37 31.51 -7.79
CA ALA A 299 8.99 31.78 -7.43
C ALA A 299 8.93 32.56 -6.11
N LYS A 300 8.14 33.63 -6.11
CA LYS A 300 7.79 34.42 -4.94
C LYS A 300 6.42 33.99 -4.46
N THR A 301 6.32 33.66 -3.17
CA THR A 301 5.10 33.11 -2.58
C THR A 301 4.85 33.70 -1.20
N ASN A 302 3.57 33.94 -0.88
CA ASN A 302 3.11 34.19 0.46
C ASN A 302 2.66 32.90 1.13
N SER A 303 2.56 32.95 2.45
CA SER A 303 2.10 31.82 3.26
C SER A 303 0.71 31.33 2.84
N GLY A 304 0.59 30.03 2.55
CA GLY A 304 -0.62 29.38 2.04
C GLY A 304 -0.67 29.29 0.50
N GLU A 305 0.13 30.06 -0.22
CA GLU A 305 0.16 30.02 -1.68
C GLU A 305 0.88 28.77 -2.20
N VAL A 306 0.44 28.30 -3.36
CA VAL A 306 0.99 27.14 -4.05
C VAL A 306 1.43 27.54 -5.45
N VAL A 307 2.67 27.22 -5.80
CA VAL A 307 3.24 27.41 -7.13
C VAL A 307 3.68 26.08 -7.72
N ARG A 308 3.57 25.97 -9.04
CA ARG A 308 3.51 24.67 -9.74
C ARG A 308 4.28 24.81 -11.04
N LYS A 309 5.24 23.93 -11.29
CA LYS A 309 5.96 23.86 -12.56
C LYS A 309 5.78 22.48 -13.17
N PHE A 310 5.25 22.42 -14.39
CA PHE A 310 5.12 21.17 -15.13
C PHE A 310 6.30 21.03 -16.10
N VAL A 311 7.01 19.92 -16.02
CA VAL A 311 8.20 19.63 -16.82
C VAL A 311 8.01 18.31 -17.55
N ASN A 312 8.21 18.31 -18.86
CA ASN A 312 8.24 17.08 -19.65
C ASN A 312 9.55 16.35 -19.36
N VAL A 313 9.47 15.18 -18.71
CA VAL A 313 10.66 14.40 -18.38
C VAL A 313 11.27 13.84 -19.67
N PRO A 314 12.59 14.02 -19.91
CA PRO A 314 13.26 13.42 -21.05
C PRO A 314 13.01 11.91 -21.15
N SER A 315 12.91 11.38 -22.38
CA SER A 315 12.57 9.98 -22.62
C SER A 315 13.64 8.98 -22.16
N ASP A 316 14.83 9.47 -21.79
CA ASP A 316 15.98 8.71 -21.32
C ASP A 316 16.31 8.96 -19.83
N ALA A 317 15.58 9.85 -19.14
CA ALA A 317 15.81 10.16 -17.74
C ALA A 317 15.02 9.21 -16.81
N LEU A 318 15.73 8.53 -15.90
CA LEU A 318 15.14 7.63 -14.88
C LEU A 318 15.15 8.22 -13.47
N SER A 319 15.84 9.35 -13.28
CA SER A 319 16.00 10.01 -12.00
C SER A 319 16.34 11.49 -12.19
N ALA A 320 16.04 12.29 -11.17
CA ALA A 320 16.33 13.71 -11.17
C ALA A 320 16.73 14.18 -9.77
N THR A 321 17.40 15.33 -9.74
CA THR A 321 17.73 16.08 -8.53
C THR A 321 16.97 17.40 -8.56
N LEU A 322 16.21 17.70 -7.50
CA LEU A 322 15.62 19.01 -7.27
C LEU A 322 16.41 19.72 -6.17
N ARG A 323 17.00 20.86 -6.51
CA ARG A 323 17.64 21.77 -5.56
C ARG A 323 16.72 22.96 -5.32
N ILE A 324 16.56 23.34 -4.05
CA ILE A 324 15.72 24.45 -3.62
C ILE A 324 16.55 25.30 -2.67
N ARG A 325 16.55 26.61 -2.91
CA ARG A 325 17.17 27.57 -2.00
C ARG A 325 16.30 28.80 -1.87
N ARG A 326 16.43 29.49 -0.76
CA ARG A 326 15.81 30.80 -0.61
C ARG A 326 16.65 31.86 -1.33
N VAL A 327 15.98 32.86 -1.89
CA VAL A 327 16.58 34.06 -2.48
C VAL A 327 16.43 35.20 -1.46
N GLY A 328 17.38 35.28 -0.52
CA GLY A 328 17.47 36.35 0.48
C GLY A 328 16.48 36.24 1.66
N GLY A 329 16.78 37.02 2.72
CA GLY A 329 16.02 37.11 3.97
C GLY A 329 16.52 36.21 5.09
N ASP A 330 16.44 36.69 6.33
CA ASP A 330 17.11 36.07 7.50
C ASP A 330 16.20 35.19 8.37
N ASN A 331 14.90 35.13 8.06
CA ASN A 331 13.94 34.34 8.84
C ASN A 331 13.84 32.91 8.32
N VAL A 332 13.26 32.00 9.10
CA VAL A 332 12.94 30.65 8.60
C VAL A 332 11.67 30.70 7.74
N ARG A 333 11.65 29.92 6.64
CA ARG A 333 10.44 29.59 5.89
C ARG A 333 10.23 28.09 5.81
N MET A 334 8.99 27.67 5.94
CA MET A 334 8.58 26.29 5.76
C MET A 334 7.69 26.18 4.52
N GLY A 335 7.97 25.18 3.71
CA GLY A 335 7.12 24.81 2.59
C GLY A 335 7.01 23.30 2.47
N PHE A 336 6.12 22.90 1.58
CA PHE A 336 5.89 21.52 1.23
C PHE A 336 6.25 21.35 -0.24
N VAL A 337 7.25 20.53 -0.52
CA VAL A 337 7.59 20.11 -1.87
C VAL A 337 6.79 18.86 -2.17
N HIS A 338 6.06 18.86 -3.27
CA HIS A 338 5.31 17.70 -3.72
C HIS A 338 5.52 17.51 -5.21
N LEU A 339 6.16 16.40 -5.56
CA LEU A 339 6.44 15.97 -6.91
C LEU A 339 5.46 14.87 -7.31
N VAL A 340 4.79 14.98 -8.46
CA VAL A 340 3.84 13.96 -8.92
C VAL A 340 4.00 13.68 -10.42
N GLN A 341 4.06 12.38 -10.75
CA GLN A 341 3.88 11.85 -12.10
C GLN A 341 2.73 10.84 -12.11
N LEU A 342 1.84 10.93 -13.09
CA LEU A 342 0.80 9.93 -13.29
C LEU A 342 1.31 8.85 -14.23
N VAL A 343 1.36 7.61 -13.74
CA VAL A 343 1.78 6.44 -14.52
C VAL A 343 0.56 5.57 -14.78
N PRO A 344 0.24 5.22 -16.06
CA PRO A 344 -0.93 4.40 -16.37
C PRO A 344 -0.97 3.09 -15.58
N GLY A 345 -2.14 2.79 -14.98
CA GLY A 345 -2.35 1.59 -14.17
C GLY A 345 -1.75 1.65 -12.77
N GLN A 346 -1.27 2.81 -12.31
CA GLN A 346 -0.78 3.02 -10.96
C GLN A 346 -1.53 4.16 -10.27
N THR A 347 -1.61 4.09 -8.95
CA THR A 347 -2.10 5.20 -8.12
C THR A 347 -1.05 6.32 -8.06
N PHE A 348 -1.46 7.54 -7.69
CA PHE A 348 -0.53 8.68 -7.69
C PHE A 348 0.59 8.51 -6.65
N GLU A 349 0.32 7.81 -5.55
CA GLU A 349 1.27 7.53 -4.46
C GLU A 349 2.49 6.73 -4.94
N LYS A 350 2.39 6.00 -6.06
CA LYS A 350 3.52 5.30 -6.67
C LYS A 350 4.44 6.22 -7.48
N GLY A 351 3.91 7.34 -7.96
CA GLY A 351 4.62 8.33 -8.77
C GLY A 351 4.91 9.63 -8.02
N GLU A 352 4.70 9.68 -6.70
CA GLU A 352 4.90 10.87 -5.89
C GLU A 352 6.20 10.86 -5.09
N ASN A 353 6.72 12.04 -4.78
CA ASN A 353 7.69 12.26 -3.72
C ASN A 353 7.34 13.56 -3.00
N SER A 354 7.35 13.56 -1.67
CA SER A 354 7.00 14.75 -0.90
C SER A 354 7.87 14.97 0.33
N TRP A 355 8.15 16.24 0.62
CA TRP A 355 8.97 16.64 1.76
C TRP A 355 8.48 17.94 2.37
N VAL A 356 8.46 17.99 3.71
CA VAL A 356 8.40 19.26 4.45
C VAL A 356 9.80 19.85 4.44
N VAL A 357 9.96 21.01 3.84
CA VAL A 357 11.23 21.71 3.70
C VAL A 357 11.24 22.94 4.59
N ARG A 358 12.26 23.05 5.43
CA ARG A 358 12.55 24.22 6.25
C ARG A 358 13.83 24.85 5.71
N LEU A 359 13.77 26.13 5.35
CA LEU A 359 14.91 26.89 4.83
C LEU A 359 15.20 28.06 5.78
N ASP A 360 16.40 28.07 6.34
CA ASP A 360 16.93 29.17 7.15
C ASP A 360 18.01 29.94 6.36
N GLY A 361 17.84 31.26 6.21
CA GLY A 361 18.77 32.11 5.45
C GLY A 361 19.08 31.59 4.04
N ASN A 362 20.35 31.28 3.78
CA ASN A 362 20.88 30.83 2.48
C ASN A 362 20.99 29.29 2.36
N GLU A 363 20.32 28.53 3.23
CA GLU A 363 20.30 27.08 3.13
C GLU A 363 19.83 26.60 1.74
N VAL A 364 20.44 25.51 1.31
CA VAL A 364 20.12 24.81 0.07
C VAL A 364 19.72 23.40 0.45
N VAL A 365 18.51 23.00 0.06
CA VAL A 365 18.02 21.64 0.22
C VAL A 365 18.02 20.97 -1.14
N GLU A 366 18.42 19.71 -1.16
CA GLU A 366 18.54 18.93 -2.37
C GLU A 366 17.88 17.55 -2.17
N HIS A 367 17.04 17.17 -3.13
CA HIS A 367 16.31 15.91 -3.10
C HIS A 367 16.53 15.13 -4.39
N ASP A 368 16.80 13.84 -4.25
CA ASP A 368 16.90 12.89 -5.36
C ASP A 368 15.69 11.98 -5.38
N PHE A 369 15.21 11.70 -6.58
CA PHE A 369 14.04 10.88 -6.79
C PHE A 369 14.07 10.23 -8.16
N ALA A 370 13.38 9.09 -8.27
CA ALA A 370 13.14 8.44 -9.55
C ALA A 370 12.11 9.24 -10.36
N VAL A 371 12.24 9.23 -11.68
CA VAL A 371 11.26 9.80 -12.60
C VAL A 371 10.83 8.79 -13.66
N ALA A 372 9.59 8.89 -14.12
CA ALA A 372 9.07 8.14 -15.25
C ALA A 372 9.44 8.86 -16.57
N PRO A 373 10.20 8.22 -17.48
CA PRO A 373 10.60 8.85 -18.74
C PRO A 373 9.39 9.22 -19.63
N GLY A 374 9.47 10.37 -20.30
CA GLY A 374 8.46 10.82 -21.27
C GLY A 374 7.10 11.21 -20.67
N ARG A 375 7.00 11.30 -19.34
CA ARG A 375 5.78 11.72 -18.62
C ARG A 375 5.96 13.11 -18.04
N THR A 376 4.85 13.81 -17.84
CA THR A 376 4.89 15.14 -17.21
C THR A 376 5.09 15.03 -15.71
N LEU A 377 6.20 15.61 -15.23
CA LEU A 377 6.49 15.83 -13.82
C LEU A 377 5.89 17.16 -13.37
N GLU A 378 5.06 17.10 -12.34
CA GLU A 378 4.64 18.28 -11.60
C GLU A 378 5.59 18.52 -10.44
N VAL A 379 6.26 19.67 -10.42
CA VAL A 379 7.03 20.17 -9.28
C VAL A 379 6.17 21.22 -8.57
N CYS A 380 5.57 20.84 -7.45
CA CYS A 380 4.72 21.71 -6.66
C CYS A 380 5.44 22.19 -5.39
N TRP A 381 5.43 23.50 -5.17
CA TRP A 381 5.86 24.12 -3.91
C TRP A 381 4.66 24.79 -3.25
N GLY A 382 4.27 24.29 -2.08
CA GLY A 382 3.27 24.95 -1.23
C GLY A 382 3.96 25.66 -0.07
N HIS A 383 3.89 26.99 -0.03
CA HIS A 383 4.33 27.73 1.15
C HIS A 383 3.38 27.39 2.30
N TYR A 384 3.91 26.85 3.40
CA TYR A 384 3.07 26.36 4.49
C TYR A 384 2.19 27.48 5.06
N TRP A 385 0.89 27.21 5.22
CA TRP A 385 -0.12 28.21 5.56
C TRP A 385 0.12 28.94 6.89
N SER A 386 0.88 28.32 7.81
CA SER A 386 1.27 28.92 9.10
C SER A 386 2.70 29.48 9.12
N SER A 387 3.48 29.31 8.04
CA SER A 387 4.83 29.89 7.93
C SER A 387 4.73 31.35 7.46
N LEU A 388 4.67 32.29 8.41
CA LEU A 388 4.35 33.68 8.11
C LEU A 388 5.38 34.44 7.26
N GLY A 389 4.84 35.35 6.46
CA GLY A 389 5.58 36.28 5.61
C GLY A 389 5.84 35.76 4.20
N GLU A 390 6.37 36.64 3.36
CA GLU A 390 6.75 36.31 1.99
C GLU A 390 8.06 35.51 1.94
N GLY A 391 8.23 34.70 0.90
CA GLY A 391 9.50 34.07 0.55
C GLY A 391 9.69 33.97 -0.97
N GLU A 392 10.90 34.27 -1.43
CA GLU A 392 11.34 34.01 -2.80
C GLU A 392 12.26 32.78 -2.78
N PHE A 393 12.00 31.84 -3.69
CA PHE A 393 12.68 30.55 -3.76
C PHE A 393 13.19 30.31 -5.17
N ALA A 394 14.43 29.85 -5.29
CA ALA A 394 15.02 29.39 -6.53
C ALA A 394 15.02 27.87 -6.56
N PHE A 395 14.63 27.32 -7.69
CA PHE A 395 14.52 25.89 -7.95
C PHE A 395 15.40 25.54 -9.14
N ASP A 396 16.18 24.48 -8.99
CA ASP A 396 16.98 23.89 -10.07
C ASP A 396 16.66 22.40 -10.13
N LEU A 397 15.93 21.99 -11.17
CA LEU A 397 15.66 20.59 -11.48
C LEU A 397 16.67 20.11 -12.52
N THR A 398 17.43 19.08 -12.21
CA THR A 398 18.42 18.48 -13.13
C THR A 398 18.15 16.99 -13.28
N PHE A 399 17.93 16.53 -14.51
CA PHE A 399 17.78 15.12 -14.82
C PHE A 399 19.16 14.44 -14.84
N GLN A 400 19.25 13.23 -14.28
CA GLN A 400 20.53 12.54 -14.15
C GLN A 400 21.17 12.27 -15.52
N ARG A 401 22.51 12.21 -15.51
CA ARG A 401 23.36 12.16 -16.70
C ARG A 401 23.68 10.74 -17.14
N LEU A 402 23.22 9.72 -16.41
CA LEU A 402 23.41 8.32 -16.71
C LEU A 402 22.06 7.65 -16.96
N ASN A 403 22.05 6.67 -17.86
CA ASN A 403 20.92 5.79 -18.12
C ASN A 403 21.31 4.35 -17.77
N VAL A 404 20.34 3.55 -17.34
CA VAL A 404 20.51 2.14 -17.01
C VAL A 404 19.54 1.28 -17.79
N SER A 405 20.00 0.12 -18.24
CA SER A 405 19.18 -0.81 -19.02
C SER A 405 17.96 -1.40 -18.30
N SER A 406 17.90 -1.30 -16.96
CA SER A 406 16.78 -1.79 -16.18
C SER A 406 16.60 -1.05 -14.87
N ASN A 407 15.35 -0.87 -14.44
CA ASN A 407 14.99 -0.29 -13.15
C ASN A 407 14.64 -1.35 -12.09
N LYS A 408 14.79 -2.64 -12.40
CA LYS A 408 14.63 -3.77 -11.46
C LYS A 408 15.46 -4.97 -11.91
N LEU A 409 16.07 -5.69 -10.98
CA LEU A 409 16.89 -6.87 -11.30
C LEU A 409 16.38 -8.12 -10.59
N ALA A 410 16.48 -9.25 -11.30
CA ALA A 410 16.01 -10.54 -10.82
C ALA A 410 17.09 -11.60 -11.05
N LEU A 411 17.82 -11.91 -9.99
CA LEU A 411 18.92 -12.86 -9.98
C LEU A 411 18.35 -14.28 -9.92
N SER A 412 18.47 -14.99 -11.04
CA SER A 412 17.97 -16.36 -11.20
C SER A 412 19.09 -17.37 -10.94
N PRO A 413 18.83 -18.43 -10.15
CA PRO A 413 19.83 -19.45 -9.92
C PRO A 413 20.24 -20.19 -11.19
N GLY A 414 21.50 -20.67 -11.22
CA GLY A 414 22.06 -21.42 -12.35
C GLY A 414 22.61 -20.55 -13.49
N LEU A 415 22.31 -19.24 -13.49
CA LEU A 415 22.98 -18.28 -14.37
C LEU A 415 24.17 -17.65 -13.64
N PRO A 416 25.34 -17.49 -14.30
CA PRO A 416 26.51 -16.87 -13.65
C PRO A 416 26.26 -15.41 -13.26
N GLY A 417 25.43 -14.69 -14.01
CA GLY A 417 24.94 -13.37 -13.68
C GLY A 417 23.97 -12.81 -14.72
N GLN A 418 23.33 -11.70 -14.39
CA GLN A 418 22.47 -10.92 -15.27
C GLN A 418 23.26 -9.73 -15.83
N ARG A 419 23.23 -9.54 -17.15
CA ARG A 419 23.81 -8.35 -17.80
C ARG A 419 23.00 -7.10 -17.43
N PHE A 420 23.70 -6.02 -17.15
CA PHE A 420 23.16 -4.72 -16.79
C PHE A 420 24.04 -3.63 -17.41
N ASP A 421 23.49 -2.89 -18.36
CA ASP A 421 24.20 -1.82 -19.07
C ASP A 421 23.98 -0.47 -18.41
N VAL A 422 25.05 0.34 -18.36
CA VAL A 422 25.07 1.72 -17.90
C VAL A 422 25.62 2.60 -19.01
N THR A 423 24.92 3.68 -19.34
CA THR A 423 25.26 4.60 -20.41
C THR A 423 25.44 6.01 -19.86
N ALA A 424 26.55 6.67 -20.17
CA ALA A 424 26.70 8.10 -19.89
C ALA A 424 26.09 8.93 -21.03
N LEU A 425 25.22 9.87 -20.72
CA LEU A 425 24.44 10.59 -21.73
C LEU A 425 25.16 11.84 -22.26
N SER A 426 25.68 12.68 -21.37
CA SER A 426 26.13 14.03 -21.75
C SER A 426 27.56 14.39 -21.37
N HIS A 427 28.16 13.71 -20.37
CA HIS A 427 29.49 14.03 -19.84
C HIS A 427 30.21 12.74 -19.45
N PRO A 428 31.56 12.72 -19.41
CA PRO A 428 32.29 11.62 -18.82
C PRO A 428 31.88 11.43 -17.35
N LEU A 429 31.72 10.18 -16.91
CA LEU A 429 31.31 9.83 -15.55
C LEU A 429 32.18 8.71 -14.99
N HIS A 430 32.61 8.81 -13.73
CA HIS A 430 33.15 7.67 -12.99
C HIS A 430 32.04 6.98 -12.22
N VAL A 431 31.68 5.77 -12.64
CA VAL A 431 30.57 4.99 -12.08
C VAL A 431 31.08 3.86 -11.19
N ASP A 432 30.65 3.84 -9.93
CA ASP A 432 30.77 2.70 -9.02
C ASP A 432 29.43 1.95 -8.91
N ILE A 433 29.50 0.61 -8.89
CA ILE A 433 28.32 -0.26 -8.84
C ILE A 433 28.49 -1.26 -7.72
N ASN A 434 27.64 -1.16 -6.71
CA ASN A 434 27.66 -2.04 -5.53
C ASN A 434 26.23 -2.35 -5.09
N GLY A 435 26.01 -3.50 -4.46
CA GLY A 435 24.67 -3.89 -4.06
C GLY A 435 24.65 -4.90 -2.93
N SER A 436 23.52 -4.98 -2.24
CA SER A 436 23.33 -5.94 -1.15
C SER A 436 21.88 -6.37 -1.00
N LEU A 437 21.70 -7.61 -0.56
CA LEU A 437 20.41 -8.16 -0.14
C LEU A 437 20.32 -8.12 1.39
N LYS A 438 19.22 -7.59 1.93
CA LYS A 438 19.05 -7.31 3.36
C LYS A 438 17.77 -7.88 3.95
N THR A 439 16.87 -8.37 3.11
CA THR A 439 15.60 -8.94 3.52
C THR A 439 15.46 -10.36 2.99
N HIS A 440 15.01 -11.28 3.84
CA HIS A 440 14.59 -12.61 3.46
C HIS A 440 13.07 -12.67 3.47
N ARG A 441 12.47 -13.01 2.33
CA ARG A 441 11.04 -13.21 2.14
C ARG A 441 10.75 -14.70 2.05
N LYS A 442 9.91 -15.17 2.96
CA LYS A 442 9.31 -16.51 2.91
C LYS A 442 7.86 -16.41 2.46
N LEU A 443 7.47 -17.24 1.50
CA LEU A 443 6.08 -17.36 1.07
C LEU A 443 5.43 -18.55 1.76
N LEU A 444 4.33 -18.31 2.47
CA LEU A 444 3.57 -19.37 3.14
C LEU A 444 2.28 -19.65 2.37
N VAL A 445 1.99 -20.94 2.20
CA VAL A 445 0.69 -21.44 1.78
C VAL A 445 -0.21 -21.67 2.99
N PRO A 446 -1.54 -21.53 2.85
CA PRO A 446 -2.45 -21.75 3.96
C PRO A 446 -2.43 -23.22 4.39
N ALA A 447 -2.29 -23.46 5.70
CA ALA A 447 -2.43 -24.79 6.30
C ALA A 447 -3.90 -25.21 6.42
N SER A 448 -4.82 -24.24 6.47
CA SER A 448 -6.26 -24.47 6.35
C SER A 448 -6.96 -23.29 5.69
N ALA A 449 -8.06 -23.56 5.00
CA ALA A 449 -8.90 -22.56 4.33
C ALA A 449 -10.37 -22.94 4.52
N LYS A 450 -11.11 -22.14 5.29
CA LYS A 450 -12.51 -22.43 5.65
C LYS A 450 -13.39 -21.26 5.29
N VAL A 451 -14.43 -21.53 4.51
CA VAL A 451 -15.48 -20.54 4.18
C VAL A 451 -16.67 -20.80 5.08
N GLU A 452 -17.21 -19.75 5.69
CA GLU A 452 -18.36 -19.81 6.58
C GLU A 452 -19.31 -18.65 6.29
N THR A 453 -20.60 -18.94 6.26
CA THR A 453 -21.65 -17.92 6.28
C THR A 453 -21.69 -17.28 7.66
N MET A 454 -21.58 -15.96 7.73
CA MET A 454 -21.72 -15.24 8.99
C MET A 454 -23.19 -15.31 9.43
N THR A 455 -23.45 -15.34 10.74
CA THR A 455 -24.80 -15.57 11.29
C THR A 455 -25.28 -14.44 12.18
N ASP A 456 -24.44 -13.42 12.43
CA ASP A 456 -24.83 -12.23 13.15
C ASP A 456 -25.67 -11.34 12.22
N ASP A 457 -26.76 -10.80 12.74
CA ASP A 457 -27.64 -9.87 12.01
C ASP A 457 -26.86 -8.64 11.48
N ARG A 458 -25.72 -8.29 12.10
CA ARG A 458 -24.83 -7.21 11.65
C ARG A 458 -24.10 -7.50 10.34
N ASP A 459 -23.97 -8.76 9.97
CA ASP A 459 -23.29 -9.20 8.74
C ASP A 459 -24.28 -9.40 7.57
N GLN A 460 -25.52 -8.93 7.71
CA GLN A 460 -26.55 -8.98 6.67
C GLN A 460 -26.79 -7.59 6.06
N LEU A 461 -26.69 -7.48 4.74
CA LEU A 461 -27.04 -6.26 4.01
C LEU A 461 -28.57 -6.09 3.90
N PRO A 462 -29.10 -4.87 3.66
CA PRO A 462 -30.54 -4.60 3.63
C PRO A 462 -31.37 -5.45 2.66
N GLU A 463 -30.77 -5.99 1.59
CA GLU A 463 -31.42 -6.89 0.62
C GLU A 463 -31.38 -8.37 1.03
N ALA A 464 -31.08 -8.64 2.31
CA ALA A 464 -30.89 -9.97 2.88
C ALA A 464 -29.69 -10.75 2.32
N GLU A 465 -28.75 -10.07 1.65
CA GLU A 465 -27.47 -10.66 1.28
C GLU A 465 -26.62 -10.90 2.53
N GLN A 466 -26.32 -12.16 2.81
CA GLN A 466 -25.52 -12.55 3.96
C GLN A 466 -24.04 -12.49 3.61
N THR A 467 -23.24 -11.85 4.45
CA THR A 467 -21.78 -11.83 4.27
C THR A 467 -21.19 -13.21 4.62
N HIS A 468 -20.26 -13.68 3.80
CA HIS A 468 -19.45 -14.86 4.06
C HIS A 468 -18.02 -14.46 4.44
N ARG A 469 -17.34 -15.33 5.19
CA ARG A 469 -15.94 -15.15 5.58
C ARG A 469 -15.11 -16.36 5.16
N LEU A 470 -13.97 -16.10 4.53
CA LEU A 470 -12.89 -17.07 4.34
C LEU A 470 -11.81 -16.84 5.40
N THR A 471 -11.56 -17.84 6.23
CA THR A 471 -10.45 -17.85 7.21
C THR A 471 -9.33 -18.74 6.69
N LEU A 472 -8.13 -18.16 6.57
CA LEU A 472 -6.91 -18.81 6.13
C LEU A 472 -5.89 -18.82 7.29
N ASP A 473 -5.49 -20.00 7.75
CA ASP A 473 -4.48 -20.13 8.81
C ASP A 473 -3.15 -20.60 8.24
N TYR A 474 -2.09 -19.84 8.47
CA TYR A 474 -0.71 -20.13 8.06
C TYR A 474 0.14 -20.46 9.28
N LYS A 475 1.08 -21.40 9.14
CA LYS A 475 1.96 -21.81 10.23
C LYS A 475 3.35 -21.20 10.04
N LEU A 476 3.81 -20.47 11.07
CA LEU A 476 5.13 -19.88 11.12
C LEU A 476 5.82 -20.30 12.42
N THR A 477 6.85 -21.14 12.32
CA THR A 477 7.69 -21.53 13.46
C THR A 477 9.02 -20.80 13.38
N ARG A 478 9.49 -20.25 14.51
CA ARG A 478 10.74 -19.48 14.57
C ARG A 478 11.63 -19.97 15.69
N ALA A 479 12.93 -20.08 15.42
CA ALA A 479 13.92 -20.47 16.42
C ALA A 479 14.17 -19.38 17.47
N SER A 480 14.03 -18.11 17.10
CA SER A 480 14.26 -16.96 17.97
C SER A 480 13.22 -15.86 17.73
N ALA A 481 13.06 -14.99 18.72
CA ALA A 481 12.22 -13.81 18.59
C ALA A 481 12.86 -12.78 17.65
N GLY A 482 12.04 -12.01 16.92
CA GLY A 482 12.54 -11.01 15.97
C GLY A 482 11.43 -10.31 15.20
N SER A 483 11.78 -9.29 14.43
CA SER A 483 10.82 -8.55 13.60
C SER A 483 10.47 -9.29 12.32
N VAL A 484 9.21 -9.21 11.93
CA VAL A 484 8.72 -9.62 10.60
C VAL A 484 7.74 -8.58 10.07
N THR A 485 7.70 -8.42 8.76
CA THR A 485 6.64 -7.69 8.06
C THR A 485 5.80 -8.69 7.31
N LEU A 486 4.48 -8.62 7.52
CA LEU A 486 3.51 -9.48 6.85
C LEU A 486 2.87 -8.72 5.71
N SER A 487 2.68 -9.40 4.59
CA SER A 487 1.99 -8.81 3.44
C SER A 487 1.28 -9.90 2.64
N CYS A 488 0.20 -9.53 1.95
CA CYS A 488 -0.49 -10.39 1.00
C CYS A 488 -0.31 -9.79 -0.40
N PRO A 489 0.79 -10.11 -1.13
CA PRO A 489 1.18 -9.38 -2.34
C PRO A 489 0.12 -9.24 -3.44
N GLN A 490 -0.90 -10.11 -3.45
CA GLN A 490 -2.00 -10.08 -4.42
C GLN A 490 -3.13 -9.10 -4.05
N LEU A 491 -3.21 -8.68 -2.78
CA LEU A 491 -4.24 -7.82 -2.20
C LEU A 491 -3.65 -6.57 -1.54
N ASP A 492 -2.33 -6.49 -1.38
CA ASP A 492 -1.66 -5.36 -0.75
C ASP A 492 -2.03 -4.05 -1.44
N GLN A 493 -2.29 -3.03 -0.63
CA GLN A 493 -2.63 -1.66 -1.06
C GLN A 493 -3.96 -1.51 -1.80
N LEU A 494 -4.75 -2.58 -1.93
CA LEU A 494 -6.10 -2.51 -2.50
C LEU A 494 -7.11 -2.34 -1.36
N LEU A 495 -7.57 -1.11 -1.14
CA LEU A 495 -8.62 -0.82 -0.14
C LEU A 495 -9.99 -0.70 -0.79
N TYR A 496 -10.21 0.37 -1.56
CA TYR A 496 -11.52 0.64 -2.17
C TYR A 496 -11.69 -0.06 -3.52
N GLU A 497 -10.57 -0.32 -4.20
CA GLU A 497 -10.45 -1.07 -5.45
C GLU A 497 -10.33 -2.59 -5.22
N SER A 498 -10.36 -3.03 -3.96
CA SER A 498 -10.31 -4.43 -3.60
C SER A 498 -11.51 -5.19 -4.21
N PRO A 499 -11.31 -6.41 -4.74
CA PRO A 499 -12.41 -7.28 -5.15
C PRO A 499 -13.08 -7.98 -3.94
N LEU A 500 -12.74 -7.58 -2.71
CA LEU A 500 -13.21 -8.16 -1.45
C LEU A 500 -13.73 -7.04 -0.53
N ASP A 501 -14.74 -7.35 0.27
CA ASP A 501 -15.39 -6.36 1.16
C ASP A 501 -14.57 -6.06 2.42
N GLY A 502 -13.59 -6.90 2.74
CA GLY A 502 -12.70 -6.69 3.87
C GLY A 502 -11.60 -7.73 3.99
N MET A 503 -10.47 -7.31 4.55
CA MET A 503 -9.30 -8.14 4.82
C MET A 503 -8.69 -7.77 6.17
N PHE A 504 -8.44 -8.77 7.01
CA PHE A 504 -7.75 -8.62 8.30
C PHE A 504 -6.71 -9.71 8.46
N ILE A 505 -5.57 -9.36 9.06
CA ILE A 505 -4.48 -10.28 9.40
C ILE A 505 -4.30 -10.24 10.92
N SER A 506 -4.40 -11.38 11.59
CA SER A 506 -4.08 -11.54 13.01
C SER A 506 -2.89 -12.47 13.19
N VAL A 507 -2.00 -12.16 14.13
CA VAL A 507 -0.90 -13.05 14.52
C VAL A 507 -1.15 -13.61 15.91
N ILE A 508 -1.31 -14.92 16.00
CA ILE A 508 -1.70 -15.64 17.21
C ILE A 508 -0.53 -16.52 17.65
N ASP A 509 -0.10 -16.40 18.92
CA ASP A 509 0.99 -17.21 19.46
C ASP A 509 0.53 -18.63 19.85
N GLU A 510 1.48 -19.47 20.28
CA GLU A 510 1.21 -20.85 20.73
C GLU A 510 0.23 -20.97 21.91
N ARG A 511 0.01 -19.89 22.67
CA ARG A 511 -0.94 -19.84 23.79
C ARG A 511 -2.33 -19.35 23.35
N GLY A 512 -2.52 -19.08 22.06
CA GLY A 512 -3.77 -18.54 21.53
C GLY A 512 -3.93 -17.03 21.76
N VAL A 513 -2.86 -16.32 22.15
CA VAL A 513 -2.90 -14.88 22.40
C VAL A 513 -2.62 -14.14 21.09
N GLU A 514 -3.50 -13.23 20.72
CA GLU A 514 -3.27 -12.31 19.61
C GLU A 514 -2.15 -11.31 19.97
N ARG A 515 -1.12 -11.27 19.13
CA ARG A 515 0.09 -10.46 19.32
C ARG A 515 0.13 -9.24 18.42
N ALA A 516 -0.55 -9.30 17.28
CA ALA A 516 -0.64 -8.20 16.34
C ALA A 516 -1.86 -8.38 15.42
N THR A 517 -2.33 -7.26 14.91
CA THR A 517 -3.38 -7.15 13.89
C THR A 517 -2.91 -6.18 12.82
N GLN A 518 -3.23 -6.49 11.56
CA GLN A 518 -2.87 -5.70 10.40
C GLN A 518 -3.98 -5.82 9.34
N ASP A 519 -3.92 -4.99 8.30
CA ASP A 519 -4.82 -5.05 7.15
C ASP A 519 -4.03 -5.16 5.82
N MET A 520 -4.62 -4.69 4.72
CA MET A 520 -4.03 -4.70 3.37
C MET A 520 -2.81 -3.78 3.20
N PHE A 521 -2.54 -2.89 4.16
CA PHE A 521 -1.33 -2.08 4.15
C PHE A 521 -0.25 -2.81 4.94
N ALA A 522 0.86 -3.11 4.29
CA ALA A 522 2.05 -3.66 4.93
C ALA A 522 2.60 -2.64 5.95
N GLU A 523 2.19 -2.75 7.21
CA GLU A 523 2.59 -1.84 8.29
C GLU A 523 4.01 -2.13 8.82
N GLU A 524 4.41 -1.36 9.84
CA GLU A 524 5.70 -1.48 10.49
C GLU A 524 6.02 -2.91 10.95
N PRO A 525 7.31 -3.31 10.96
CA PRO A 525 7.72 -4.64 11.39
C PRO A 525 7.19 -5.01 12.79
N THR A 526 6.46 -6.12 12.86
CA THR A 526 5.95 -6.66 14.12
C THR A 526 6.97 -7.61 14.74
N ARG A 527 7.28 -7.41 16.02
CA ARG A 527 8.18 -8.31 16.76
C ARG A 527 7.43 -9.54 17.28
N LEU A 528 7.73 -10.70 16.70
CA LEU A 528 7.14 -11.98 17.11
C LEU A 528 8.07 -12.77 18.05
N PRO A 529 7.52 -13.52 19.03
CA PRO A 529 8.30 -14.40 19.89
C PRO A 529 8.86 -15.62 19.13
N ALA A 530 9.81 -16.32 19.77
CA ALA A 530 10.23 -17.64 19.34
C ALA A 530 9.09 -18.65 19.52
N GLY A 531 9.12 -19.76 18.78
CA GLY A 531 8.12 -20.82 18.85
C GLY A 531 7.12 -20.77 17.69
N ALA A 532 6.01 -21.49 17.86
CA ALA A 532 4.97 -21.61 16.85
C ALA A 532 4.02 -20.41 16.90
N ASN A 533 3.76 -19.82 15.74
CA ASN A 533 2.78 -18.76 15.55
C ASN A 533 1.83 -19.18 14.42
N THR A 534 0.56 -18.79 14.57
CA THR A 534 -0.44 -18.89 13.50
C THR A 534 -0.71 -17.49 12.98
N ILE A 535 -0.54 -17.28 11.68
CA ILE A 535 -1.01 -16.07 11.02
C ILE A 535 -2.38 -16.41 10.46
N ARG A 536 -3.40 -15.63 10.81
CA ARG A 536 -4.77 -15.79 10.34
C ARG A 536 -5.11 -14.65 9.42
N VAL A 537 -5.51 -14.96 8.19
CA VAL A 537 -6.07 -13.98 7.25
C VAL A 537 -7.57 -14.23 7.14
N GLU A 538 -8.36 -13.20 7.38
CA GLU A 538 -9.81 -13.23 7.21
C GLU A 538 -10.21 -12.35 6.03
N LEU A 539 -10.89 -12.94 5.05
CA LEU A 539 -11.44 -12.24 3.87
C LEU A 539 -12.97 -12.28 3.92
N LYS A 540 -13.64 -11.21 3.53
CA LYS A 540 -15.11 -11.12 3.51
C LYS A 540 -15.65 -10.81 2.11
N HIS A 541 -16.79 -11.40 1.78
CA HIS A 541 -17.56 -11.11 0.56
C HIS A 541 -19.00 -11.63 0.68
N THR A 542 -19.99 -11.01 0.02
CA THR A 542 -21.39 -11.51 -0.04
C THR A 542 -21.59 -12.67 -1.01
N ASP A 543 -20.74 -12.81 -2.03
CA ASP A 543 -20.67 -13.99 -2.91
C ASP A 543 -19.58 -14.97 -2.47
N GLU A 544 -19.98 -16.15 -2.00
CA GLU A 544 -19.08 -17.26 -1.62
C GLU A 544 -18.17 -17.71 -2.77
N SER A 545 -18.62 -17.60 -4.02
CA SER A 545 -17.85 -18.00 -5.21
C SER A 545 -16.59 -17.15 -5.40
N VAL A 546 -16.63 -15.89 -4.97
CA VAL A 546 -15.48 -14.98 -4.98
C VAL A 546 -14.46 -15.44 -3.95
N LEU A 547 -14.88 -15.70 -2.70
CA LEU A 547 -14.01 -16.19 -1.64
C LEU A 547 -13.31 -17.50 -2.00
N ASN A 548 -14.01 -18.41 -2.66
CA ASN A 548 -13.46 -19.70 -3.07
C ASN A 548 -12.22 -19.57 -3.97
N ARG A 549 -12.07 -18.47 -4.72
CA ARG A 549 -10.89 -18.20 -5.58
C ARG A 549 -9.63 -17.88 -4.76
N TRP A 550 -9.79 -17.48 -3.50
CA TRP A 550 -8.71 -17.03 -2.62
C TRP A 550 -8.24 -18.10 -1.62
N LYS A 551 -8.76 -19.33 -1.70
CA LYS A 551 -8.37 -20.45 -0.81
C LYS A 551 -6.88 -20.81 -0.83
N GLN A 552 -6.15 -20.38 -1.85
CA GLN A 552 -4.71 -20.60 -2.02
C GLN A 552 -3.90 -19.30 -1.95
N LEU A 553 -4.48 -18.23 -1.37
CA LEU A 553 -3.79 -16.95 -1.21
C LEU A 553 -2.46 -17.17 -0.47
N LEU A 554 -1.38 -16.64 -1.02
CA LEU A 554 -0.06 -16.68 -0.40
C LEU A 554 0.12 -15.48 0.52
N ILE A 555 0.80 -15.70 1.66
CA ILE A 555 1.26 -14.61 2.52
C ILE A 555 2.79 -14.54 2.49
N ALA A 556 3.32 -13.34 2.34
CA ALA A 556 4.73 -13.04 2.42
C ALA A 556 5.12 -12.68 3.86
N VAL A 557 6.20 -13.29 4.34
CA VAL A 557 6.83 -13.00 5.61
C VAL A 557 8.24 -12.48 5.34
N ASP A 558 8.40 -11.18 5.47
CA ASP A 558 9.67 -10.49 5.29
C ASP A 558 10.40 -10.34 6.61
N GLN A 559 11.65 -10.77 6.67
CA GLN A 559 12.49 -10.63 7.85
C GLN A 559 13.85 -10.03 7.49
N PRO A 560 14.38 -9.12 8.33
CA PRO A 560 15.71 -8.58 8.12
C PRO A 560 16.77 -9.67 8.31
N ILE A 561 17.80 -9.65 7.46
CA ILE A 561 18.96 -10.54 7.54
C ILE A 561 20.26 -9.73 7.53
N SER A 562 21.37 -10.38 7.90
CA SER A 562 22.69 -9.80 7.69
C SER A 562 22.92 -9.52 6.20
N SER A 563 23.47 -8.35 5.91
CA SER A 563 23.69 -7.87 4.54
C SER A 563 24.51 -8.87 3.72
N VAL A 564 23.97 -9.32 2.59
CA VAL A 564 24.62 -10.22 1.64
C VAL A 564 25.05 -9.41 0.41
N SER A 565 26.35 -9.27 0.19
CA SER A 565 26.89 -8.49 -0.93
C SER A 565 26.61 -9.17 -2.28
N ILE A 566 26.19 -8.38 -3.26
CA ILE A 566 25.92 -8.83 -4.64
C ILE A 566 27.23 -8.77 -5.44
N PRO A 567 27.69 -9.88 -6.05
CA PRO A 567 28.85 -9.88 -6.94
C PRO A 567 28.64 -9.02 -8.19
N VAL A 568 29.60 -8.16 -8.53
CA VAL A 568 29.58 -7.31 -9.74
C VAL A 568 30.89 -7.48 -10.52
N SER A 569 30.83 -7.59 -11.85
CA SER A 569 32.01 -7.75 -12.73
C SER A 569 31.76 -7.17 -14.13
N HIS A 570 32.83 -6.88 -14.88
CA HIS A 570 32.74 -6.47 -16.29
C HIS A 570 32.56 -7.64 -17.26
N SER A 571 32.65 -8.88 -16.79
CA SER A 571 32.59 -10.05 -17.65
C SER A 571 31.83 -11.20 -17.02
N ASN A 572 30.91 -11.79 -17.79
CA ASN A 572 30.22 -13.03 -17.42
C ASN A 572 31.22 -14.16 -17.11
N ALA A 573 32.33 -14.25 -17.86
CA ALA A 573 33.34 -15.28 -17.65
C ALA A 573 34.11 -15.07 -16.33
N GLN A 574 34.33 -13.83 -15.93
CA GLN A 574 34.95 -13.51 -14.64
C GLN A 574 34.03 -13.89 -13.47
N LEU A 575 32.73 -13.58 -13.54
CA LEU A 575 31.76 -14.04 -12.54
C LEU A 575 31.68 -15.56 -12.47
N ALA A 576 31.61 -16.24 -13.62
CA ALA A 576 31.61 -17.70 -13.69
C ALA A 576 32.87 -18.31 -13.06
N GLY A 577 34.01 -17.64 -13.19
CA GLY A 577 35.27 -17.98 -12.52
C GLY A 577 35.39 -17.53 -11.06
N GLY A 578 34.35 -16.91 -10.48
CA GLY A 578 34.32 -16.46 -9.09
C GLY A 578 34.98 -15.10 -8.80
N SER A 579 35.34 -14.34 -9.84
CA SER A 579 35.90 -12.99 -9.71
C SER A 579 34.80 -11.93 -9.78
N SER A 580 34.74 -11.06 -8.77
CA SER A 580 33.69 -10.04 -8.61
C SER A 580 34.26 -8.63 -8.42
N ARG A 581 35.17 -8.20 -9.30
CA ARG A 581 35.75 -6.85 -9.27
C ARG A 581 35.40 -6.09 -10.54
N ALA A 582 34.34 -5.30 -10.48
CA ALA A 582 34.12 -4.24 -11.47
C ALA A 582 34.99 -3.01 -11.14
N GLY A 583 35.02 -2.56 -9.88
CA GLY A 583 35.64 -1.29 -9.53
C GLY A 583 34.93 -0.10 -10.19
N THR A 584 35.45 1.10 -9.98
CA THR A 584 34.95 2.32 -10.62
C THR A 584 35.30 2.31 -12.11
N VAL A 585 34.33 2.62 -12.98
CA VAL A 585 34.50 2.70 -14.43
C VAL A 585 34.30 4.11 -14.92
N GLU A 586 35.24 4.62 -15.70
CA GLU A 586 35.02 5.85 -16.47
C GLU A 586 34.22 5.53 -17.74
N ILE A 587 33.11 6.24 -17.98
CA ILE A 587 32.23 6.07 -19.13
C ILE A 587 32.17 7.40 -19.88
N GLN A 588 32.52 7.41 -21.18
CA GLN A 588 32.48 8.61 -22.01
C GLN A 588 31.05 8.95 -22.48
N PRO A 589 30.76 10.20 -22.87
CA PRO A 589 29.44 10.58 -23.41
C PRO A 589 29.03 9.70 -24.60
N GLY A 590 27.83 9.12 -24.53
CA GLY A 590 27.29 8.18 -25.51
C GLY A 590 27.85 6.75 -25.39
N GLU A 591 28.86 6.51 -24.56
CA GLU A 591 29.42 5.19 -24.31
C GLU A 591 28.51 4.38 -23.38
N THR A 592 28.42 3.09 -23.64
CA THR A 592 27.69 2.13 -22.81
C THR A 592 28.64 1.07 -22.30
N VAL A 593 28.68 0.88 -20.99
CA VAL A 593 29.43 -0.17 -20.32
C VAL A 593 28.46 -1.24 -19.84
N SER A 594 28.76 -2.49 -20.20
CA SER A 594 28.05 -3.66 -19.69
C SER A 594 28.72 -4.19 -18.43
N VAL A 595 27.98 -4.22 -17.33
CA VAL A 595 28.36 -4.98 -16.14
C VAL A 595 27.49 -6.22 -16.00
N TRP A 596 27.99 -7.17 -15.23
CA TRP A 596 27.31 -8.42 -14.92
C TRP A 596 27.10 -8.50 -13.41
N ILE A 597 25.87 -8.82 -13.01
CA ILE A 597 25.43 -8.91 -11.62
C ILE A 597 25.20 -10.38 -11.29
N GLY A 598 26.04 -10.96 -10.43
CA GLY A 598 26.01 -12.37 -10.07
C GLY A 598 25.01 -12.68 -8.95
N CYS A 599 24.61 -13.96 -8.85
CA CYS A 599 23.89 -14.44 -7.67
C CYS A 599 24.82 -14.48 -6.45
N PRO A 600 24.46 -13.88 -5.31
CA PRO A 600 25.29 -13.94 -4.12
C PRO A 600 25.33 -15.34 -3.51
N LYS A 601 26.34 -15.59 -2.66
CA LYS A 601 26.34 -16.79 -1.81
C LYS A 601 25.19 -16.70 -0.81
N LEU A 602 24.41 -17.77 -0.74
CA LEU A 602 23.24 -17.82 0.14
C LEU A 602 23.67 -17.75 1.61
N PRO A 603 22.96 -16.97 2.45
CA PRO A 603 23.16 -17.01 3.88
C PRO A 603 22.70 -18.38 4.43
N GLY A 604 23.40 -18.90 5.45
CA GLY A 604 22.94 -20.08 6.19
C GLY A 604 21.79 -19.74 7.14
N GLY A 605 21.15 -20.76 7.71
CA GLY A 605 20.08 -20.61 8.71
C GLY A 605 18.69 -21.01 8.19
N ASP A 606 17.67 -20.21 8.52
CA ASP A 606 16.25 -20.48 8.21
C ASP A 606 15.86 -20.26 6.74
N VAL A 607 16.82 -19.92 5.87
CA VAL A 607 16.59 -19.70 4.43
C VAL A 607 16.48 -21.03 3.69
N GLN A 608 15.34 -21.27 3.05
CA GLN A 608 15.01 -22.51 2.36
C GLN A 608 14.97 -22.32 0.83
N PRO A 609 15.13 -23.41 0.05
CA PRO A 609 14.88 -23.37 -1.38
C PRO A 609 13.51 -22.80 -1.74
N GLY A 610 13.47 -21.91 -2.73
CA GLY A 610 12.25 -21.22 -3.17
C GLY A 610 11.96 -19.91 -2.43
N ASP A 611 12.64 -19.62 -1.31
CA ASP A 611 12.57 -18.31 -0.66
C ASP A 611 13.21 -17.21 -1.54
N VAL A 612 12.93 -15.95 -1.22
CA VAL A 612 13.42 -14.79 -1.97
C VAL A 612 14.26 -13.89 -1.08
N LEU A 613 15.41 -13.44 -1.57
CA LEU A 613 16.22 -12.41 -0.95
C LEU A 613 15.99 -11.08 -1.67
N ILE A 614 15.79 -10.01 -0.92
CA ILE A 614 15.43 -8.69 -1.44
C ILE A 614 16.45 -7.65 -0.96
N GLY A 615 16.82 -6.75 -1.85
CA GLY A 615 17.66 -5.59 -1.54
C GLY A 615 17.78 -4.65 -2.73
N SER A 616 18.94 -4.03 -2.90
CA SER A 616 19.17 -3.06 -3.96
C SER A 616 20.60 -3.04 -4.47
N LEU A 617 20.75 -2.55 -5.71
CA LEU A 617 21.99 -2.22 -6.39
C LEU A 617 22.08 -0.69 -6.49
N SER A 618 23.15 -0.10 -5.97
CA SER A 618 23.51 1.30 -6.15
C SER A 618 24.41 1.46 -7.37
N VAL A 619 24.06 2.38 -8.27
CA VAL A 619 24.85 2.83 -9.41
C VAL A 619 25.18 4.30 -9.19
N SER A 620 26.40 4.58 -8.74
CA SER A 620 26.82 5.92 -8.33
C SER A 620 27.85 6.53 -9.26
N ASP A 621 27.60 7.74 -9.76
CA ASP A 621 28.59 8.55 -10.48
C ASP A 621 29.38 9.48 -9.52
N ASP A 622 30.23 10.36 -10.07
CA ASP A 622 31.01 11.36 -9.34
C ASP A 622 30.18 12.31 -8.45
N VAL A 623 28.87 12.34 -8.63
CA VAL A 623 27.94 13.21 -7.91
C VAL A 623 27.02 12.39 -7.01
N LYS A 624 26.37 11.33 -7.52
CA LYS A 624 25.22 10.67 -6.87
C LYS A 624 24.97 9.21 -7.26
N GLY A 625 24.20 8.50 -6.42
CA GLY A 625 23.78 7.10 -6.58
C GLY A 625 22.31 6.88 -6.94
N LEU A 626 22.06 6.12 -8.01
CA LEU A 626 20.76 5.53 -8.36
C LEU A 626 20.60 4.17 -7.67
N SER A 627 19.52 3.97 -6.90
CA SER A 627 19.21 2.69 -6.24
C SER A 627 18.19 1.88 -7.04
N ILE A 628 18.53 0.65 -7.37
CA ILE A 628 17.75 -0.27 -8.21
C ILE A 628 17.34 -1.49 -7.37
N PRO A 629 16.05 -1.80 -7.23
CA PRO A 629 15.60 -2.99 -6.51
C PRO A 629 16.14 -4.29 -7.13
N VAL A 630 16.62 -5.19 -6.27
CA VAL A 630 17.12 -6.51 -6.66
C VAL A 630 16.41 -7.59 -5.87
N THR A 631 15.98 -8.63 -6.58
CA THR A 631 15.49 -9.88 -5.99
C THR A 631 16.38 -11.04 -6.39
N ALA A 632 16.59 -12.00 -5.50
CA ALA A 632 17.30 -13.24 -5.79
C ALA A 632 16.52 -14.44 -5.25
N ILE A 633 16.28 -15.43 -6.10
CA ILE A 633 15.59 -16.66 -5.69
C ILE A 633 16.62 -17.59 -5.05
N VAL A 634 16.26 -18.24 -3.94
CA VAL A 634 17.09 -19.24 -3.29
C VAL A 634 16.99 -20.55 -4.10
N PRO A 635 18.08 -21.07 -4.69
CA PRO A 635 18.04 -22.30 -5.46
C PRO A 635 17.62 -23.51 -4.63
N PRO A 636 17.18 -24.58 -5.30
CA PRO A 636 17.21 -25.93 -4.75
C PRO A 636 18.59 -26.19 -4.14
N GLN A 637 18.63 -26.29 -2.82
CA GLN A 637 19.78 -26.91 -2.18
C GLN A 637 19.69 -28.40 -2.52
N GLY A 638 20.82 -29.00 -2.88
CA GLY A 638 20.92 -30.44 -3.03
C GLY A 638 20.58 -31.09 -1.70
N GLY A 639 19.31 -31.35 -1.47
CA GLY A 639 18.90 -32.39 -0.56
C GLY A 639 19.55 -33.67 -1.08
N SER A 640 20.00 -34.50 -0.17
CA SER A 640 19.99 -35.93 -0.44
C SER A 640 18.53 -36.33 -0.72
N THR A 641 17.99 -36.04 -1.90
CA THR A 641 16.77 -36.64 -2.43
C THR A 641 17.14 -38.04 -2.88
N ALA A 642 17.51 -38.87 -1.91
CA ALA A 642 16.95 -40.20 -1.91
C ALA A 642 15.49 -39.99 -1.54
N ASP A 643 14.62 -39.95 -2.56
CA ASP A 643 13.23 -40.24 -2.38
C ASP A 643 13.13 -41.47 -1.47
N LYS A 644 12.63 -41.28 -0.26
CA LYS A 644 12.00 -42.38 0.47
C LYS A 644 10.64 -42.60 -0.20
N VAL A 645 10.66 -43.09 -1.43
CA VAL A 645 9.76 -44.20 -1.76
C VAL A 645 10.03 -45.23 -0.68
N GLY A 646 8.98 -45.68 0.00
CA GLY A 646 9.08 -46.68 1.07
C GLY A 646 9.71 -47.97 0.56
N SER A 647 11.03 -48.01 0.48
CA SER A 647 11.78 -49.21 0.79
C SER A 647 11.94 -49.21 2.31
N PRO A 648 11.60 -50.32 2.99
CA PRO A 648 11.79 -50.42 4.42
C PRO A 648 13.26 -50.13 4.70
N LYS A 649 13.53 -49.22 5.64
CA LYS A 649 14.89 -48.96 6.11
C LYS A 649 15.43 -50.27 6.69
N SER A 650 16.13 -51.06 5.89
CA SER A 650 17.06 -52.04 6.41
C SER A 650 18.25 -51.27 6.96
N HIS A 651 18.14 -50.82 8.21
CA HIS A 651 19.31 -50.86 9.07
C HIS A 651 19.58 -52.33 9.38
N SER A 652 20.01 -53.10 8.37
CA SER A 652 20.75 -54.32 8.65
C SER A 652 22.13 -53.88 9.13
N ARG A 653 22.20 -53.51 10.43
CA ARG A 653 23.26 -54.15 11.21
C ARG A 653 23.07 -55.63 10.92
N ASP A 654 24.12 -56.36 10.57
CA ASP A 654 24.10 -57.83 10.56
C ASP A 654 23.83 -58.29 12.00
N LEU A 655 22.60 -58.09 12.45
CA LEU A 655 22.06 -58.52 13.72
C LEU A 655 21.86 -60.01 13.54
N SER A 656 22.40 -60.78 14.46
CA SER A 656 22.06 -62.19 14.50
C SER A 656 20.53 -62.31 14.59
N ALA A 657 19.96 -63.45 14.16
CA ALA A 657 18.52 -63.67 14.30
C ALA A 657 18.04 -63.49 15.75
N ALA A 658 18.93 -63.69 16.73
CA ALA A 658 18.68 -63.42 18.14
C ALA A 658 18.57 -61.92 18.45
N ASP A 659 19.45 -61.06 17.92
CA ASP A 659 19.41 -59.62 18.18
C ASP A 659 18.21 -58.95 17.50
N ALA A 660 17.84 -59.40 16.29
CA ALA A 660 16.63 -58.94 15.61
C ALA A 660 15.34 -59.32 16.36
N LEU A 661 15.32 -60.51 16.98
CA LEU A 661 14.21 -60.93 17.83
C LEU A 661 14.10 -60.04 19.08
N VAL A 662 15.22 -59.67 19.70
CA VAL A 662 15.26 -58.77 20.86
C VAL A 662 14.75 -57.38 20.50
N GLU A 663 15.15 -56.80 19.36
CA GLU A 663 14.64 -55.51 18.90
C GLU A 663 13.12 -55.54 18.69
N PHE A 664 12.62 -56.58 18.03
CA PHE A 664 11.18 -56.78 17.82
C PHE A 664 10.42 -56.91 19.16
N GLN A 665 10.98 -57.62 20.14
CA GLN A 665 10.40 -57.71 21.48
C GLN A 665 10.37 -56.35 22.18
N PHE A 666 11.40 -55.50 22.04
CA PHE A 666 11.38 -54.14 22.59
C PHE A 666 10.35 -53.23 21.92
N GLU A 667 10.19 -53.32 20.60
CA GLU A 667 9.15 -52.58 19.86
C GLU A 667 7.76 -53.00 20.30
N ARG A 668 7.53 -54.32 20.44
CA ARG A 668 6.27 -54.86 20.95
C ARG A 668 6.00 -54.42 22.38
N LEU A 669 7.01 -54.40 23.24
CA LEU A 669 6.90 -53.92 24.62
C LEU A 669 6.47 -52.45 24.67
N ALA A 670 7.07 -51.60 23.82
CA ALA A 670 6.76 -50.17 23.78
C ALA A 670 5.34 -49.84 23.27
N ALA A 671 4.69 -50.77 22.56
CA ALA A 671 3.35 -50.60 22.04
C ALA A 671 2.22 -51.02 23.03
N LEU A 672 2.58 -51.69 24.13
CA LEU A 672 1.63 -52.12 25.17
C LEU A 672 1.20 -50.94 26.06
N LYS A 673 0.06 -51.08 26.73
CA LYS A 673 -0.46 -50.05 27.65
C LYS A 673 -0.45 -50.53 29.09
N TYR A 674 0.04 -49.69 29.98
CA TYR A 674 -0.01 -49.94 31.43
C TYR A 674 -1.23 -49.23 32.04
N PRO A 675 -2.02 -49.85 32.95
CA PRO A 675 -1.90 -51.22 33.49
C PRO A 675 -2.69 -52.28 32.72
N GLU A 676 -3.37 -51.92 31.63
CA GLU A 676 -4.29 -52.78 30.87
C GLU A 676 -3.63 -54.09 30.38
N ASP A 677 -2.39 -54.00 29.91
CA ASP A 677 -1.62 -55.13 29.37
C ASP A 677 -0.56 -55.67 30.36
N LYS A 678 -0.75 -55.45 31.67
CA LYS A 678 0.28 -55.74 32.71
C LYS A 678 0.79 -57.19 32.69
N GLU A 679 -0.06 -58.18 32.38
CA GLU A 679 0.36 -59.58 32.25
C GLU A 679 1.29 -59.80 31.05
N GLN A 680 0.94 -59.23 29.88
CA GLN A 680 1.73 -59.33 28.66
C GLN A 680 3.05 -58.58 28.77
N ILE A 681 3.05 -57.43 29.45
CA ILE A 681 4.25 -56.66 29.79
C ILE A 681 5.19 -57.51 30.65
N ASN A 682 4.67 -58.19 31.67
CA ASN A 682 5.47 -59.05 32.55
C ASN A 682 6.03 -60.28 31.81
N GLU A 683 5.24 -60.92 30.96
CA GLU A 683 5.68 -62.05 30.14
C GLU A 683 6.82 -61.65 29.19
N LEU A 684 6.65 -60.54 28.46
CA LEU A 684 7.70 -60.03 27.58
C LEU A 684 8.95 -59.60 28.37
N ALA A 685 8.76 -58.97 29.53
CA ALA A 685 9.86 -58.55 30.39
C ALA A 685 10.68 -59.75 30.90
N GLU A 686 10.05 -60.89 31.21
CA GLU A 686 10.78 -62.11 31.58
C GLU A 686 11.56 -62.68 30.40
N THR A 687 11.03 -62.63 29.18
CA THR A 687 11.77 -63.06 27.98
C THR A 687 12.99 -62.17 27.68
N LEU A 688 12.91 -60.89 28.04
CA LEU A 688 13.96 -59.88 27.81
C LEU A 688 14.96 -59.73 28.97
N LYS A 689 14.88 -60.58 30.00
CA LYS A 689 15.57 -60.41 31.30
C LYS A 689 17.08 -60.69 31.29
N SER A 690 17.71 -60.75 30.12
CA SER A 690 19.15 -61.01 30.00
C SER A 690 19.99 -59.88 30.63
N ASN A 691 21.18 -60.21 31.14
CA ASN A 691 22.08 -59.21 31.75
C ASN A 691 22.50 -58.09 30.78
N GLU A 692 22.54 -58.39 29.47
CA GLU A 692 22.95 -57.45 28.42
C GLU A 692 21.90 -56.38 28.14
N HIS A 693 20.60 -56.71 28.24
CA HIS A 693 19.51 -55.78 27.96
C HIS A 693 18.77 -55.28 29.21
N LYS A 694 19.19 -55.72 30.41
CA LYS A 694 18.57 -55.38 31.69
C LYS A 694 18.34 -53.88 31.91
N ARG A 695 19.29 -53.03 31.53
CA ARG A 695 19.14 -51.57 31.63
C ARG A 695 18.10 -51.04 30.65
N ARG A 696 18.13 -51.50 29.41
CA ARG A 696 17.19 -51.10 28.35
C ARG A 696 15.77 -51.52 28.70
N LEU A 697 15.60 -52.73 29.24
CA LEU A 697 14.33 -53.23 29.77
C LEU A 697 13.82 -52.39 30.95
N ALA A 698 14.68 -52.03 31.90
CA ALA A 698 14.28 -51.17 33.02
C ALA A 698 13.78 -49.79 32.54
N VAL A 699 14.42 -49.21 31.51
CA VAL A 699 14.00 -47.93 30.92
C VAL A 699 12.67 -48.07 30.16
N ALA A 700 12.51 -49.11 29.35
CA ALA A 700 11.27 -49.35 28.62
C ALA A 700 10.07 -49.54 29.56
N LEU A 701 10.24 -50.32 30.64
CA LEU A 701 9.22 -50.51 31.67
C LEU A 701 8.90 -49.22 32.43
N LEU A 702 9.91 -48.39 32.73
CA LEU A 702 9.68 -47.08 33.33
C LEU A 702 8.83 -46.20 32.41
N HIS A 703 9.14 -46.13 31.11
CA HIS A 703 8.36 -45.32 30.18
C HIS A 703 6.90 -45.76 30.15
N LEU A 704 6.62 -47.06 30.03
CA LEU A 704 5.25 -47.59 30.03
C LEU A 704 4.44 -47.15 31.25
N ILE A 705 5.03 -47.21 32.45
CA ILE A 705 4.36 -46.86 33.70
C ILE A 705 4.28 -45.33 33.88
N ASP A 706 5.30 -44.58 33.43
CA ASP A 706 5.36 -43.12 33.62
C ASP A 706 4.53 -42.34 32.60
N THR A 707 4.30 -42.89 31.40
CA THR A 707 3.49 -42.27 30.35
C THR A 707 1.99 -42.57 30.47
N ASP A 708 1.56 -43.37 31.44
CA ASP A 708 0.14 -43.61 31.70
C ASP A 708 -0.57 -42.32 32.14
N ALA A 709 -1.79 -42.13 31.62
CA ALA A 709 -2.63 -40.97 31.92
C ALA A 709 -3.01 -40.89 33.42
N HIS A 710 -3.03 -42.04 34.12
CA HIS A 710 -3.37 -42.17 35.53
C HIS A 710 -2.15 -42.46 36.41
N ARG A 711 -0.93 -42.13 35.97
CA ARG A 711 0.34 -42.34 36.72
C ARG A 711 0.31 -41.90 38.19
N LYS A 712 -0.51 -40.89 38.51
CA LYS A 712 -0.69 -40.36 39.88
C LYS A 712 -1.26 -41.40 40.85
N GLU A 713 -1.97 -42.40 40.35
CA GLU A 713 -2.62 -43.46 41.15
C GLU A 713 -1.65 -44.58 41.55
N HIS A 714 -0.50 -44.70 40.89
CA HIS A 714 0.50 -45.74 41.13
C HIS A 714 1.93 -45.17 41.17
N LEU A 715 2.09 -43.96 41.73
CA LEU A 715 3.38 -43.27 41.88
C LEU A 715 4.46 -44.12 42.58
N ALA A 716 4.08 -44.98 43.52
CA ALA A 716 5.02 -45.89 44.18
C ALA A 716 5.68 -46.86 43.18
N GLU A 717 4.96 -47.30 42.16
CA GLU A 717 5.47 -48.19 41.12
C GLU A 717 6.35 -47.44 40.11
N VAL A 718 5.99 -46.20 39.76
CA VAL A 718 6.83 -45.29 38.95
C VAL A 718 8.17 -45.04 39.63
N VAL A 719 8.14 -44.68 40.93
CA VAL A 719 9.37 -44.44 41.72
C VAL A 719 10.21 -45.71 41.81
N SER A 720 9.60 -46.87 42.06
CA SER A 720 10.30 -48.16 42.08
C SER A 720 10.91 -48.54 40.71
N ALA A 721 10.23 -48.23 39.60
CA ALA A 721 10.78 -48.41 38.25
C ALA A 721 11.96 -47.45 37.98
N ALA A 722 11.84 -46.19 38.38
CA ALA A 722 12.90 -45.20 38.26
C ALA A 722 14.14 -45.59 39.09
N ASP A 723 13.94 -46.05 40.33
CA ASP A 723 15.02 -46.55 41.19
C ASP A 723 15.74 -47.76 40.59
N ARG A 724 15.02 -48.65 39.88
CA ARG A 724 15.63 -49.77 39.15
C ARG A 724 16.54 -49.30 38.02
N VAL A 725 16.11 -48.29 37.25
CA VAL A 725 16.96 -47.65 36.22
C VAL A 725 18.19 -47.02 36.86
N LEU A 726 18.00 -46.23 37.91
CA LEU A 726 19.08 -45.52 38.60
C LEU A 726 20.12 -46.46 39.22
N LYS A 727 19.70 -47.59 39.81
CA LYS A 727 20.58 -48.64 40.36
C LYS A 727 21.38 -49.36 39.26
N SER A 728 20.87 -49.42 38.03
CA SER A 728 21.56 -50.05 36.90
C SER A 728 22.71 -49.21 36.32
N ILE A 729 22.81 -47.93 36.71
CA ILE A 729 23.86 -47.01 36.27
C ILE A 729 25.05 -47.15 37.22
N PRO A 730 26.26 -47.52 36.75
CA PRO A 730 27.44 -47.60 37.58
C PRO A 730 27.98 -46.17 37.85
N ARG A 731 27.29 -45.42 38.72
CA ARG A 731 27.52 -43.99 38.96
C ARG A 731 28.98 -43.65 39.26
N ALA A 732 29.67 -44.46 40.07
CA ALA A 732 31.08 -44.27 40.38
C ALA A 732 31.99 -44.42 39.14
N LYS A 733 31.69 -45.36 38.23
CA LYS A 733 32.45 -45.52 36.98
C LYS A 733 32.18 -44.38 36.01
N VAL A 734 30.93 -43.95 35.87
CA VAL A 734 30.53 -42.82 35.02
C VAL A 734 31.18 -41.52 35.53
N GLN A 735 31.14 -41.28 36.84
CA GLN A 735 31.76 -40.11 37.46
C GLN A 735 33.29 -40.13 37.34
N ALA A 736 33.93 -41.29 37.47
CA ALA A 736 35.37 -41.43 37.24
C ALA A 736 35.76 -41.23 35.77
N TYR A 737 34.94 -41.74 34.83
CA TYR A 737 35.15 -41.59 33.39
C TYR A 737 35.06 -40.13 32.94
N PHE A 738 34.03 -39.39 33.39
CA PHE A 738 33.86 -37.98 33.04
C PHE A 738 34.66 -37.00 33.93
N GLY A 739 35.25 -37.47 35.03
CA GLY A 739 36.12 -36.70 35.93
C GLY A 739 37.57 -36.54 35.42
N LEU A 740 37.96 -37.33 34.42
CA LEU A 740 39.26 -37.25 33.74
C LEU A 740 39.07 -36.70 32.32
N ARG A 741 39.99 -35.83 31.85
CA ARG A 741 39.96 -35.29 30.49
C ARG A 741 40.48 -36.35 29.51
N GLN A 742 39.60 -37.24 29.04
CA GLN A 742 39.96 -38.27 28.06
C GLN A 742 39.83 -37.74 26.62
N GLN A 743 40.73 -38.17 25.72
CA GLN A 743 40.57 -37.94 24.28
C GLN A 743 39.65 -39.02 23.71
N PRO A 744 38.56 -38.67 23.00
CA PRO A 744 37.65 -39.65 22.43
C PRO A 744 38.31 -40.40 21.26
N GLU A 745 38.36 -41.72 21.33
CA GLU A 745 39.05 -42.57 20.35
C GLU A 745 38.11 -43.02 19.23
N SER A 746 36.83 -43.23 19.54
CA SER A 746 35.82 -43.62 18.55
C SER A 746 34.97 -42.46 18.02
N ALA A 747 34.37 -42.63 16.84
CA ALA A 747 33.44 -41.66 16.25
C ALA A 747 32.18 -41.46 17.13
N GLU A 748 31.75 -42.50 17.83
CA GLU A 748 30.62 -42.44 18.78
C GLU A 748 31.00 -41.66 20.05
N GLU A 749 32.20 -41.86 20.60
CA GLU A 749 32.70 -41.08 21.74
C GLU A 749 32.90 -39.60 21.38
N LYS A 750 33.38 -39.29 20.16
CA LYS A 750 33.51 -37.91 19.67
C LYS A 750 32.16 -37.21 19.60
N LYS A 751 31.12 -37.92 19.14
CA LYS A 751 29.74 -37.40 19.07
C LYS A 751 29.13 -37.21 20.46
N LEU A 752 29.41 -38.11 21.40
CA LEU A 752 28.97 -37.99 22.80
C LEU A 752 29.65 -36.80 23.50
N HIS A 753 30.94 -36.58 23.21
CA HIS A 753 31.71 -35.44 23.72
C HIS A 753 31.27 -34.09 23.14
N SER A 754 30.77 -34.04 21.90
CA SER A 754 30.27 -32.80 21.27
C SER A 754 28.87 -32.36 21.72
N GLN A 755 28.12 -33.25 22.37
CA GLN A 755 26.81 -32.93 22.96
C GLN A 755 26.93 -32.34 24.38
N ARG A 756 28.14 -32.33 24.94
CA ARG A 756 28.52 -31.56 26.13
C ARG A 756 29.02 -30.19 25.71
#